data_AF-A0AAU9XKF4-F1
#
_entry.id   AF-A0AAU9XKF4-F1
#
_cell.length_a   1.000
_cell.length_b   1.000
_cell.length_c   1.000
_cell.angle_alpha   90.00
_cell.angle_beta   90.00
_cell.angle_gamma   90.00
#
_symmetry.space_group_name_H-M   'P 1'
#
loop_
_entity.id
_entity.type
_entity.pdbx_description
1 polymer ?
#
loop_
_entity_poly.entity_id
_entity_poly.type
_entity_poly.pdbx_seq_one_letter_code
_entity_poly.pdbx_strand_id
1 'polypeptide(L)'
;MSSVVEEGPADQSQFERNKILIRGLSEKTFPDGLVNFIEARSGGKEVKDVQMLKNGKALVTMADEIKDFTEIKTKCEERGLDDAKVSIQQVPLCKSILVTGFSDITHDFIELYFESPRNGGGPVEKVDYVPKSGRAVVVFQDAKDMERVLTRHEKKPHKFDKTQLSIKAYREFLEDDDVDGAEDSGDIGVTATGVSESRVSQRPKETRKAYFQKKISDVPEERLILLQKIKFAEKLQEENKDLKIKFDTEGEEIYFEGPQPQFTEATTKFYQQMANMVEKKLTLSGNILEIFVSDEGLQTVKCELERNNVEAVFVVEKDATIVGSSAAHADNAARLVNKLTVEEKIQVDEKSKHFLKSSKWLKFCDEMNKTTARVRRNNWNDVYVVGFRDEVTEVIKKLNTFLENNCIREERFLCTSDFMRRYLLELRQEDLRTIENQLKDFVVSIKRGKDDDDFIISGNIEGLNRVREKLDALIDSIELKTFEVKQPGLRKYFDSGKGDQLVKSVEKDQDCAIEVKKNLGRGGRDEELRLETVSDASTSSGDSDDDAEDDHPTISETDSSTLVIAQRHRVSWKPGDIGAEKAEVLVSSLGACDQAIIDAGGPQAATPNVGDITVSGGFSSVSHVIHTQCCKWKNGGGEPTLRAIVQKCLQTGETLGANSIAFPVIGTGNLQFPRDTASRIMLEETVNFCRANPDSNLRDIRFVVFNQDQSLTAAFKQRDGKLQPKANYATHI
;
A
#
# COMPACT_ATOMS: atom_id res chain seq x y z
N MET A 1 -37.21 19.53 -43.98
CA MET A 1 -37.84 20.67 -43.30
C MET A 1 -37.22 20.77 -41.93
N SER A 2 -36.18 21.59 -41.79
CA SER A 2 -35.61 21.93 -40.48
C SER A 2 -36.02 23.36 -40.19
N SER A 3 -36.81 23.52 -39.13
CA SER A 3 -37.43 24.77 -38.69
C SER A 3 -36.37 25.75 -38.24
N VAL A 4 -36.30 26.89 -38.93
CA VAL A 4 -35.64 28.11 -38.44
C VAL A 4 -36.56 28.69 -37.37
N VAL A 5 -36.07 28.75 -36.13
CA VAL A 5 -36.72 29.51 -35.06
C VAL A 5 -36.18 30.93 -35.18
N GLU A 6 -37.04 31.88 -35.56
CA GLU A 6 -36.76 33.31 -35.48
C GLU A 6 -36.75 33.73 -34.00
N GLU A 7 -35.60 34.22 -33.50
CA GLU A 7 -35.52 34.88 -32.20
C GLU A 7 -36.11 36.30 -32.29
N GLY A 8 -37.07 36.60 -31.41
CA GLY A 8 -37.66 37.94 -31.27
C GLY A 8 -36.67 38.98 -30.69
N PRO A 9 -37.02 40.27 -30.69
CA PRO A 9 -36.11 41.33 -30.29
C PRO A 9 -35.73 41.18 -28.82
N ALA A 10 -34.44 40.93 -28.56
CA ALA A 10 -33.88 40.79 -27.22
C ALA A 10 -34.14 42.04 -26.38
N ASP A 11 -34.58 41.83 -25.14
CA ASP A 11 -34.77 42.87 -24.13
C ASP A 11 -33.43 43.59 -23.87
N GLN A 12 -33.28 44.80 -24.42
CA GLN A 12 -32.06 45.61 -24.31
C GLN A 12 -31.70 46.03 -22.87
N SER A 13 -32.55 45.73 -21.88
CA SER A 13 -32.26 45.98 -20.46
C SER A 13 -31.31 44.95 -19.81
N GLN A 14 -31.05 43.83 -20.48
CA GLN A 14 -30.23 42.73 -19.96
C GLN A 14 -28.73 42.82 -20.36
N PHE A 15 -28.34 43.86 -21.10
CA PHE A 15 -26.99 44.03 -21.64
C PHE A 15 -26.39 45.40 -21.28
N GLU A 16 -25.07 45.43 -21.16
CA GLU A 16 -24.28 46.66 -21.03
C GLU A 16 -24.42 47.51 -22.29
N ARG A 17 -24.92 48.73 -22.15
CA ARG A 17 -25.26 49.58 -23.29
C ARG A 17 -24.06 50.22 -23.97
N ASN A 18 -22.88 50.18 -23.38
CA ASN A 18 -21.66 50.79 -23.89
C ASN A 18 -20.49 49.81 -24.06
N LYS A 19 -20.70 48.50 -23.89
CA LYS A 19 -19.63 47.48 -24.02
C LYS A 19 -19.96 46.43 -25.07
N ILE A 20 -18.95 46.04 -25.85
CA ILE A 20 -19.04 44.96 -26.85
C ILE A 20 -17.87 44.00 -26.71
N LEU A 21 -18.15 42.71 -26.89
CA LEU A 21 -17.15 41.65 -26.92
C LEU A 21 -16.84 41.30 -28.38
N ILE A 22 -15.57 41.34 -28.74
CA ILE A 22 -15.06 40.96 -30.05
C ILE A 22 -14.35 39.61 -29.92
N ARG A 23 -14.60 38.69 -30.84
CA ARG A 23 -13.92 37.38 -30.93
C ARG A 23 -13.37 37.16 -32.35
N GLY A 24 -12.34 36.33 -32.47
CA GLY A 24 -11.74 35.98 -33.77
C GLY A 24 -10.69 36.99 -34.25
N LEU A 25 -10.06 37.71 -33.32
CA LEU A 25 -8.93 38.59 -33.60
C LEU A 25 -7.68 37.77 -33.95
N SER A 26 -6.87 38.31 -34.85
CA SER A 26 -5.58 37.75 -35.21
C SER A 26 -4.54 38.00 -34.11
N GLU A 27 -3.56 37.12 -33.96
CA GLU A 27 -2.42 37.33 -33.04
C GLU A 27 -1.57 38.57 -33.40
N LYS A 28 -1.75 39.10 -34.63
CA LYS A 28 -1.08 40.32 -35.10
C LYS A 28 -1.86 41.60 -34.80
N THR A 29 -3.07 41.49 -34.27
CA THR A 29 -3.94 42.64 -33.98
C THR A 29 -3.52 43.29 -32.66
N PHE A 30 -3.12 44.55 -32.74
CA PHE A 30 -2.76 45.37 -31.57
C PHE A 30 -3.93 46.28 -31.14
N PRO A 31 -3.98 46.73 -29.87
CA PRO A 31 -5.06 47.58 -29.33
C PRO A 31 -5.38 48.78 -30.23
N ASP A 32 -4.36 49.51 -30.67
CA ASP A 32 -4.52 50.70 -31.52
C ASP A 32 -5.18 50.36 -32.88
N GLY A 33 -4.88 49.19 -33.44
CA GLY A 33 -5.51 48.70 -34.67
C GLY A 33 -6.98 48.39 -34.46
N LEU A 34 -7.32 47.83 -33.29
CA LEU A 34 -8.69 47.50 -32.92
C LEU A 34 -9.53 48.75 -32.61
N VAL A 35 -8.96 49.74 -31.91
CA VAL A 35 -9.57 51.07 -31.70
C VAL A 35 -9.94 51.68 -33.04
N ASN A 36 -8.95 51.85 -33.94
CA ASN A 36 -9.17 52.42 -35.26
C ASN A 36 -10.22 51.65 -36.08
N PHE A 37 -10.22 50.32 -35.98
CA PHE A 37 -11.19 49.47 -36.65
C PHE A 37 -12.62 49.71 -36.13
N ILE A 38 -12.82 49.76 -34.81
CA ILE A 38 -14.14 49.93 -34.22
C ILE A 38 -14.66 51.35 -34.40
N GLU A 39 -13.82 52.37 -34.25
CA GLU A 39 -14.20 53.76 -34.52
C GLU A 39 -14.62 53.95 -35.99
N ALA A 40 -13.87 53.37 -36.94
CA ALA A 40 -14.22 53.43 -38.36
C ALA A 40 -15.51 52.69 -38.72
N ARG A 41 -15.87 51.63 -37.97
CA ARG A 41 -17.05 50.79 -38.25
C ARG A 41 -18.30 51.18 -37.47
N SER A 42 -18.13 51.89 -36.36
CA SER A 42 -19.22 52.41 -35.52
C SER A 42 -19.77 53.78 -35.97
N GLY A 43 -19.29 54.29 -37.12
CA GLY A 43 -19.69 55.60 -37.65
C GLY A 43 -18.91 56.76 -37.03
N GLY A 44 -17.69 56.52 -36.54
CA GLY A 44 -16.84 57.51 -35.89
C GLY A 44 -17.14 57.71 -34.40
N LYS A 45 -17.80 56.75 -33.75
CA LYS A 45 -18.00 56.78 -32.29
C LYS A 45 -16.69 56.45 -31.60
N GLU A 46 -16.30 57.29 -30.65
CA GLU A 46 -15.04 57.16 -29.91
C GLU A 46 -15.03 55.91 -29.05
N VAL A 47 -13.92 55.18 -29.09
CA VAL A 47 -13.65 54.05 -28.22
C VAL A 47 -12.93 54.58 -26.98
N LYS A 48 -13.55 54.42 -25.82
CA LYS A 48 -13.00 54.88 -24.54
C LYS A 48 -11.86 53.99 -24.05
N ASP A 49 -12.02 52.68 -24.21
CA ASP A 49 -11.05 51.69 -23.73
C ASP A 49 -11.15 50.37 -24.51
N VAL A 50 -10.00 49.70 -24.64
CA VAL A 50 -9.88 48.37 -25.27
C VAL A 50 -9.05 47.48 -24.37
N GLN A 51 -9.69 46.44 -23.84
CA GLN A 51 -9.03 45.38 -23.11
C GLN A 51 -8.82 44.18 -24.04
N MET A 52 -7.56 43.92 -24.39
CA MET A 52 -7.20 42.71 -25.15
C MET A 52 -7.29 41.49 -24.21
N LEU A 53 -8.04 40.49 -24.62
CA LEU A 53 -8.25 39.24 -23.90
C LEU A 53 -7.51 38.09 -24.62
N LYS A 54 -7.26 36.98 -23.92
CA LYS A 54 -6.61 35.80 -24.54
C LYS A 54 -7.52 35.17 -25.62
N ASN A 55 -6.94 34.26 -26.41
CA ASN A 55 -7.65 33.50 -27.45
C ASN A 55 -8.33 34.36 -28.53
N GLY A 56 -7.70 35.49 -28.90
CA GLY A 56 -8.19 36.37 -29.96
C GLY A 56 -9.52 37.05 -29.62
N LYS A 57 -9.74 37.37 -28.33
CA LYS A 57 -10.90 38.11 -27.84
C LYS A 57 -10.49 39.52 -27.40
N ALA A 58 -11.44 40.46 -27.38
CA ALA A 58 -11.22 41.76 -26.75
C ALA A 58 -12.55 42.34 -26.27
N LEU A 59 -12.52 43.04 -25.13
CA LEU A 59 -13.64 43.82 -24.62
C LEU A 59 -13.43 45.28 -24.98
N VAL A 60 -14.39 45.88 -25.69
CA VAL A 60 -14.33 47.28 -26.11
C VAL A 60 -15.40 48.07 -25.38
N THR A 61 -14.98 49.18 -24.75
CA THR A 61 -15.86 50.13 -24.09
C THR A 61 -15.98 51.38 -24.95
N MET A 62 -17.19 51.69 -25.39
CA MET A 62 -17.51 52.89 -26.16
C MET A 62 -17.66 54.11 -25.23
N ALA A 63 -17.34 55.30 -25.73
CA ALA A 63 -17.56 56.55 -24.98
C ALA A 63 -19.06 56.82 -24.74
N ASP A 64 -19.91 56.48 -25.71
CA ASP A 64 -21.36 56.67 -25.69
C ASP A 64 -22.14 55.34 -25.75
N GLU A 65 -23.42 55.39 -25.38
CA GLU A 65 -24.34 54.25 -25.52
C GLU A 65 -24.49 53.79 -26.99
N ILE A 66 -24.48 52.48 -27.18
CA ILE A 66 -24.63 51.79 -28.45
C ILE A 66 -26.12 51.66 -28.77
N LYS A 67 -26.63 52.64 -29.51
CA LYS A 67 -28.03 52.65 -29.97
C LYS A 67 -28.33 51.61 -31.07
N ASP A 68 -27.35 51.35 -31.94
CA ASP A 68 -27.52 50.52 -33.14
C ASP A 68 -26.49 49.37 -33.19
N PHE A 69 -26.58 48.42 -32.26
CA PHE A 69 -25.64 47.29 -32.17
C PHE A 69 -25.59 46.45 -33.46
N THR A 70 -26.75 46.21 -34.09
CA THR A 70 -26.85 45.40 -35.31
C THR A 70 -26.02 45.99 -36.45
N GLU A 71 -25.99 47.32 -36.59
CA GLU A 71 -25.22 48.00 -37.62
C GLU A 71 -23.70 47.84 -37.41
N ILE A 72 -23.24 48.00 -36.16
CA ILE A 72 -21.82 47.82 -35.80
C ILE A 72 -21.41 46.36 -36.05
N LYS A 73 -22.24 45.39 -35.63
CA LYS A 73 -22.00 43.97 -35.83
C LYS A 73 -21.84 43.63 -37.31
N THR A 74 -22.79 44.02 -38.15
CA THR A 74 -22.75 43.73 -39.59
C THR A 74 -21.50 44.35 -40.25
N LYS A 75 -21.21 45.62 -39.98
CA LYS A 75 -20.05 46.32 -40.58
C LYS A 75 -18.71 45.72 -40.18
N CYS A 76 -18.58 45.25 -38.94
CA CYS A 76 -17.35 44.61 -38.47
C CYS A 76 -17.18 43.19 -39.02
N GLU A 77 -18.26 42.40 -39.09
CA GLU A 77 -18.23 41.02 -39.58
C GLU A 77 -18.01 40.93 -41.11
N GLU A 78 -18.39 41.96 -41.87
CA GLU A 78 -18.24 42.01 -43.34
C GLU A 78 -16.80 42.18 -43.83
N ARG A 79 -15.97 42.98 -43.13
CA ARG A 79 -14.64 43.36 -43.62
C ARG A 79 -13.46 42.74 -42.87
N GLY A 80 -13.69 42.10 -41.73
CA GLY A 80 -12.64 41.50 -40.91
C GLY A 80 -11.55 42.49 -40.47
N LEU A 81 -10.59 42.03 -39.69
CA LEU A 81 -9.42 42.80 -39.26
C LEU A 81 -8.17 41.92 -39.39
N ASP A 82 -7.10 42.44 -39.99
CA ASP A 82 -5.83 41.71 -40.21
C ASP A 82 -6.01 40.33 -40.86
N ASP A 83 -6.84 40.27 -41.92
CA ASP A 83 -7.23 39.05 -42.66
C ASP A 83 -7.99 38.00 -41.81
N ALA A 84 -8.37 38.35 -40.57
CA ALA A 84 -9.18 37.51 -39.70
C ALA A 84 -10.66 37.93 -39.71
N LYS A 85 -11.55 36.93 -39.71
CA LYS A 85 -12.98 37.16 -39.59
C LYS A 85 -13.34 37.37 -38.11
N VAL A 86 -13.69 38.59 -37.77
CA VAL A 86 -14.13 38.95 -36.41
C VAL A 86 -15.62 38.71 -36.23
N SER A 87 -16.06 38.46 -35.00
CA SER A 87 -17.47 38.39 -34.59
C SER A 87 -17.71 39.29 -33.39
N ILE A 88 -18.88 39.93 -33.33
CA ILE A 88 -19.21 40.89 -32.26
C ILE A 88 -20.45 40.44 -31.50
N GLN A 89 -20.38 40.50 -30.17
CA GLN A 89 -21.43 40.12 -29.23
C GLN A 89 -21.74 41.25 -28.25
N GLN A 90 -23.01 41.38 -27.85
CA GLN A 90 -23.41 42.26 -26.74
C GLN A 90 -22.98 41.64 -25.41
N VAL A 91 -22.57 42.49 -24.48
CA VAL A 91 -22.08 42.06 -23.16
C VAL A 91 -23.24 42.00 -22.17
N PRO A 92 -23.54 40.85 -21.54
CA PRO A 92 -24.57 40.77 -20.50
C PRO A 92 -24.28 41.71 -19.32
N LEU A 93 -25.34 42.24 -18.71
CA LEU A 93 -25.26 43.10 -17.52
C LEU A 93 -24.64 42.33 -16.36
N CYS A 94 -23.56 42.85 -15.76
CA CYS A 94 -22.88 42.18 -14.65
C CYS A 94 -23.72 42.30 -13.35
N LYS A 95 -23.96 41.18 -12.68
CA LYS A 95 -24.66 41.12 -11.38
C LYS A 95 -23.88 40.41 -10.30
N SER A 96 -22.64 40.03 -10.58
CA SER A 96 -21.87 39.11 -9.75
C SER A 96 -20.59 39.76 -9.27
N ILE A 97 -20.18 39.41 -8.05
CA ILE A 97 -18.86 39.76 -7.49
C ILE A 97 -18.06 38.51 -7.18
N LEU A 98 -16.76 38.63 -7.30
CA LEU A 98 -15.78 37.69 -6.79
C LEU A 98 -15.26 38.23 -5.46
N VAL A 99 -15.31 37.39 -4.42
CA VAL A 99 -14.84 37.69 -3.07
C VAL A 99 -13.70 36.74 -2.76
N THR A 100 -12.54 37.28 -2.41
CA THR A 100 -11.34 36.51 -2.03
C THR A 100 -10.69 37.06 -0.75
N GLY A 101 -9.73 36.32 -0.18
CA GLY A 101 -8.93 36.77 0.97
C GLY A 101 -9.55 36.49 2.33
N PHE A 102 -10.27 35.38 2.48
CA PHE A 102 -10.81 34.91 3.75
C PHE A 102 -10.54 33.42 3.96
N SER A 103 -10.50 32.95 5.22
CA SER A 103 -10.34 31.54 5.57
C SER A 103 -11.39 31.12 6.59
N ASP A 104 -11.82 29.86 6.55
CA ASP A 104 -12.72 29.24 7.53
C ASP A 104 -14.08 29.94 7.76
N ILE A 105 -14.63 30.58 6.71
CA ILE A 105 -15.97 31.19 6.73
C ILE A 105 -17.00 30.23 6.13
N THR A 106 -18.23 30.23 6.65
CA THR A 106 -19.34 29.41 6.14
C THR A 106 -20.06 30.08 4.97
N HIS A 107 -20.69 29.28 4.11
CA HIS A 107 -21.55 29.76 3.02
C HIS A 107 -22.61 30.75 3.52
N ASP A 108 -23.37 30.34 4.55
CA ASP A 108 -24.44 31.15 5.17
C ASP A 108 -23.94 32.51 5.66
N PHE A 109 -22.70 32.60 6.15
CA PHE A 109 -22.14 33.85 6.62
C PHE A 109 -21.86 34.80 5.46
N ILE A 110 -21.33 34.31 4.35
CA ILE A 110 -21.03 35.11 3.15
C ILE A 110 -22.33 35.67 2.58
N GLU A 111 -23.33 34.81 2.41
CA GLU A 111 -24.66 35.19 1.93
C GLU A 111 -25.28 36.27 2.83
N LEU A 112 -25.40 36.01 4.14
CA LEU A 112 -25.98 36.96 5.09
C LEU A 112 -25.21 38.29 5.15
N TYR A 113 -23.88 38.25 4.99
CA TYR A 113 -23.06 39.44 5.03
C TYR A 113 -23.31 40.35 3.81
N PHE A 114 -23.46 39.78 2.61
CA PHE A 114 -23.74 40.51 1.38
C PHE A 114 -25.22 40.79 1.13
N GLU A 115 -26.13 40.14 1.85
CA GLU A 115 -27.53 40.55 1.91
C GLU A 115 -27.75 41.82 2.75
N SER A 116 -26.85 42.10 3.69
CA SER A 116 -27.00 43.19 4.64
C SER A 116 -26.85 44.58 3.99
N PRO A 117 -27.87 45.46 4.08
CA PRO A 117 -27.76 46.84 3.57
C PRO A 117 -26.68 47.65 4.29
N ARG A 118 -26.34 47.30 5.54
CA ARG A 118 -25.26 47.94 6.30
C ARG A 118 -23.90 47.73 5.66
N ASN A 119 -23.76 46.66 4.89
CA ASN A 119 -22.55 46.34 4.16
C ASN A 119 -22.54 46.87 2.72
N GLY A 120 -23.54 47.65 2.31
CA GLY A 120 -23.74 48.06 0.92
C GLY A 120 -24.43 46.98 0.08
N GLY A 121 -24.81 45.86 0.69
CA GLY A 121 -25.43 44.70 0.06
C GLY A 121 -26.91 44.86 -0.32
N GLY A 122 -27.50 43.75 -0.75
CA GLY A 122 -28.89 43.61 -1.18
C GLY A 122 -29.22 42.14 -1.46
N PRO A 123 -30.47 41.81 -1.84
CA PRO A 123 -30.89 40.43 -2.04
C PRO A 123 -29.93 39.62 -2.92
N VAL A 124 -29.38 38.56 -2.36
CA VAL A 124 -28.48 37.64 -3.04
C VAL A 124 -29.34 36.58 -3.75
N GLU A 125 -29.02 36.30 -5.01
CA GLU A 125 -29.67 35.24 -5.79
C GLU A 125 -28.98 33.90 -5.53
N LYS A 126 -27.64 33.91 -5.49
CA LYS A 126 -26.83 32.70 -5.30
C LYS A 126 -25.45 33.05 -4.78
N VAL A 127 -24.89 32.19 -3.93
CA VAL A 127 -23.46 32.20 -3.60
C VAL A 127 -22.83 30.88 -4.03
N ASP A 128 -21.90 30.96 -4.97
CA ASP A 128 -21.01 29.87 -5.36
C ASP A 128 -19.74 29.95 -4.53
N TYR A 129 -19.75 29.24 -3.40
CA TYR A 129 -18.64 29.18 -2.46
C TYR A 129 -17.91 27.84 -2.55
N VAL A 130 -16.58 27.88 -2.66
CA VAL A 130 -15.73 26.69 -2.59
C VAL A 130 -15.12 26.63 -1.17
N PRO A 131 -15.50 25.65 -0.33
CA PRO A 131 -14.98 25.55 1.03
C PRO A 131 -13.44 25.41 1.04
N LYS A 132 -12.77 26.15 1.94
CA LYS A 132 -11.31 26.20 2.15
C LYS A 132 -10.46 26.86 1.06
N SER A 133 -11.03 27.32 -0.05
CA SER A 133 -10.27 28.07 -1.08
C SER A 133 -10.18 29.57 -0.78
N GLY A 134 -10.99 30.07 0.16
CA GLY A 134 -11.12 31.51 0.41
C GLY A 134 -11.69 32.29 -0.77
N ARG A 135 -12.42 31.62 -1.67
CA ARG A 135 -13.04 32.18 -2.88
C ARG A 135 -14.55 31.95 -2.88
N ALA A 136 -15.33 33.01 -3.07
CA ALA A 136 -16.77 32.94 -3.31
C ALA A 136 -17.20 33.86 -4.43
N VAL A 137 -18.11 33.41 -5.29
CA VAL A 137 -18.82 34.24 -6.25
C VAL A 137 -20.22 34.51 -5.69
N VAL A 138 -20.59 35.78 -5.56
CA VAL A 138 -21.90 36.22 -5.05
C VAL A 138 -22.67 36.87 -6.19
N VAL A 139 -23.83 36.32 -6.53
CA VAL A 139 -24.73 36.81 -7.57
C VAL A 139 -25.88 37.56 -6.92
N PHE A 140 -26.10 38.81 -7.30
CA PHE A 140 -27.18 39.64 -6.78
C PHE A 140 -28.40 39.63 -7.71
N GLN A 141 -29.59 39.83 -7.14
CA GLN A 141 -30.83 39.95 -7.93
C GLN A 141 -30.82 41.23 -8.80
N ASP A 142 -30.32 42.34 -8.26
CA ASP A 142 -30.19 43.64 -8.93
C ASP A 142 -28.71 44.06 -9.07
N ALA A 143 -28.31 44.49 -10.28
CA ALA A 143 -26.97 45.00 -10.57
C ALA A 143 -26.61 46.22 -9.71
N LYS A 144 -27.61 47.02 -9.30
CA LYS A 144 -27.41 48.17 -8.40
C LYS A 144 -26.93 47.75 -7.01
N ASP A 145 -27.23 46.54 -6.57
CA ASP A 145 -26.77 46.03 -5.28
C ASP A 145 -25.29 45.66 -5.35
N MET A 146 -24.87 45.03 -6.45
CA MET A 146 -23.47 44.76 -6.77
C MET A 146 -22.64 46.06 -6.84
N GLU A 147 -23.12 47.08 -7.56
CA GLU A 147 -22.43 48.38 -7.68
C GLU A 147 -22.26 49.08 -6.33
N ARG A 148 -23.26 49.00 -5.45
CA ARG A 148 -23.17 49.57 -4.08
C ARG A 148 -22.14 48.84 -3.22
N VAL A 149 -22.02 47.52 -3.37
CA VAL A 149 -20.99 46.73 -2.67
C VAL A 149 -19.60 47.15 -3.13
N LEU A 150 -19.35 47.26 -4.44
CA LEU A 150 -18.05 47.70 -4.98
C LEU A 150 -17.72 49.14 -4.55
N THR A 151 -18.67 50.07 -4.69
CA THR A 151 -18.48 51.48 -4.28
C THR A 151 -18.18 51.61 -2.78
N ARG A 152 -18.83 50.79 -1.95
CA ARG A 152 -18.54 50.75 -0.51
C ARG A 152 -17.17 50.15 -0.25
N HIS A 153 -16.77 49.11 -0.99
CA HIS A 153 -15.48 48.45 -0.82
C HIS A 153 -14.31 49.42 -1.05
N GLU A 154 -14.38 50.25 -2.09
CA GLU A 154 -13.40 51.30 -2.38
C GLU A 154 -13.27 52.32 -1.24
N LYS A 155 -14.40 52.75 -0.64
CA LYS A 155 -14.40 53.72 0.47
C LYS A 155 -13.97 53.11 1.80
N LYS A 156 -14.37 51.87 2.05
CA LYS A 156 -14.09 51.13 3.29
C LYS A 156 -14.05 49.63 3.00
N PRO A 157 -12.84 49.03 2.94
CA PRO A 157 -12.67 47.62 2.64
C PRO A 157 -13.52 46.73 3.56
N HIS A 158 -14.13 45.72 2.96
CA HIS A 158 -14.90 44.70 3.71
C HIS A 158 -13.92 43.83 4.49
N LYS A 159 -14.35 43.35 5.67
CA LYS A 159 -13.50 42.52 6.52
C LYS A 159 -14.28 41.36 7.11
N PHE A 160 -13.68 40.18 7.10
CA PHE A 160 -14.10 39.02 7.88
C PHE A 160 -13.07 38.76 8.96
N ASP A 161 -13.49 38.64 10.23
CA ASP A 161 -12.61 38.38 11.38
C ASP A 161 -11.32 39.23 11.44
N LYS A 162 -11.43 40.50 11.00
CA LYS A 162 -10.36 41.51 10.88
C LYS A 162 -9.43 41.36 9.67
N THR A 163 -9.55 40.29 8.89
CA THR A 163 -8.89 40.12 7.58
C THR A 163 -9.61 40.92 6.51
N GLN A 164 -8.86 41.66 5.69
CA GLN A 164 -9.41 42.46 4.61
C GLN A 164 -9.69 41.60 3.38
N LEU A 165 -10.90 41.70 2.85
CA LEU A 165 -11.30 40.99 1.63
C LEU A 165 -10.78 41.70 0.38
N SER A 166 -10.65 40.96 -0.71
CA SER A 166 -10.54 41.49 -2.07
C SER A 166 -11.89 41.24 -2.77
N ILE A 167 -12.55 42.32 -3.23
CA ILE A 167 -13.85 42.24 -3.89
C ILE A 167 -13.77 42.89 -5.26
N LYS A 168 -14.23 42.17 -6.28
CA LYS A 168 -14.02 42.47 -7.69
C LYS A 168 -15.26 42.08 -8.50
N ALA A 169 -15.59 42.78 -9.59
CA ALA A 169 -16.71 42.40 -10.46
C ALA A 169 -16.43 41.06 -11.15
N TYR A 170 -17.43 40.18 -11.29
CA TYR A 170 -17.25 38.83 -11.84
C TYR A 170 -18.12 38.63 -13.11
N ARG A 171 -17.49 38.24 -14.23
CA ARG A 171 -18.16 38.05 -15.53
C ARG A 171 -17.83 36.67 -16.11
N GLU A 172 -18.82 35.79 -16.15
CA GLU A 172 -18.69 34.37 -16.57
C GLU A 172 -18.13 34.19 -18.00
N PHE A 173 -18.44 35.06 -18.96
CA PHE A 173 -17.97 34.93 -20.35
C PHE A 173 -16.51 35.35 -20.58
N LEU A 174 -15.86 35.92 -19.57
CA LEU A 174 -14.41 36.09 -19.55
C LEU A 174 -13.71 34.76 -19.17
N GLU A 175 -14.45 33.73 -18.73
CA GLU A 175 -13.92 32.43 -18.30
C GLU A 175 -14.04 31.31 -19.37
N ASP A 176 -13.72 31.59 -20.64
CA ASP A 176 -13.02 30.55 -21.42
C ASP A 176 -11.53 30.84 -21.26
N ASP A 177 -10.96 30.28 -20.19
CA ASP A 177 -9.61 30.49 -19.68
C ASP A 177 -9.27 31.94 -19.33
N ASP A 178 -9.48 32.30 -18.06
CA ASP A 178 -8.58 33.16 -17.28
C ASP A 178 -8.91 32.92 -15.80
N VAL A 179 -7.94 32.69 -14.90
CA VAL A 179 -7.09 33.76 -14.35
C VAL A 179 -7.97 34.92 -13.88
N ASP A 180 -7.89 35.19 -12.59
CA ASP A 180 -8.63 36.26 -11.92
C ASP A 180 -8.64 37.57 -12.70
N GLY A 181 -9.77 38.26 -12.66
CA GLY A 181 -9.85 39.61 -13.16
C GLY A 181 -11.05 40.39 -12.63
N ALA A 182 -10.81 41.27 -11.66
CA ALA A 182 -11.26 42.64 -11.85
C ALA A 182 -10.10 43.61 -11.61
N GLU A 183 -9.73 44.27 -12.68
CA GLU A 183 -9.90 45.71 -12.91
C GLU A 183 -9.96 46.65 -11.70
N ASP A 184 -8.90 47.48 -11.68
CA ASP A 184 -8.94 48.91 -12.04
C ASP A 184 -9.36 49.93 -10.98
N SER A 185 -8.53 50.96 -10.83
CA SER A 185 -8.92 52.35 -11.05
C SER A 185 -7.77 53.29 -10.68
N GLY A 186 -7.40 54.15 -11.63
CA GLY A 186 -6.49 55.26 -11.42
C GLY A 186 -7.09 56.35 -10.52
N ASP A 187 -6.27 57.28 -10.04
CA ASP A 187 -6.00 58.51 -10.79
C ASP A 187 -5.24 59.56 -9.94
N ILE A 188 -4.50 60.38 -10.68
CA ILE A 188 -3.90 61.70 -10.48
C ILE A 188 -3.94 62.39 -9.09
N GLY A 189 -2.76 62.86 -8.67
CA GLY A 189 -2.56 63.87 -7.63
C GLY A 189 -1.30 64.73 -7.86
N VAL A 190 -1.51 65.85 -8.55
CA VAL A 190 -0.57 66.93 -8.88
C VAL A 190 0.03 67.61 -7.64
N THR A 191 1.33 67.93 -7.64
CA THR A 191 1.83 69.27 -7.26
C THR A 191 3.22 69.54 -7.82
N ALA A 192 3.31 70.57 -8.67
CA ALA A 192 4.53 71.26 -9.03
C ALA A 192 5.02 72.14 -7.87
N THR A 193 6.34 72.34 -7.76
CA THR A 193 7.06 73.63 -7.65
C THR A 193 8.46 73.42 -7.06
N GLY A 194 9.45 74.12 -7.61
CA GLY A 194 10.78 74.25 -6.97
C GLY A 194 11.95 74.37 -7.94
N VAL A 195 12.10 75.54 -8.55
CA VAL A 195 13.32 75.97 -9.25
C VAL A 195 14.42 76.26 -8.23
N SER A 196 15.65 75.78 -8.46
CA SER A 196 16.87 76.53 -8.12
C SER A 196 18.08 75.98 -8.87
N GLU A 197 18.84 76.91 -9.46
CA GLU A 197 19.91 76.74 -10.43
C GLU A 197 21.25 76.22 -9.86
N SER A 198 22.04 75.70 -10.81
CA SER A 198 23.49 75.84 -10.95
C SER A 198 24.42 74.88 -10.16
N ARG A 199 25.06 73.98 -10.91
CA ARG A 199 26.51 74.06 -11.22
C ARG A 199 26.92 73.02 -12.26
N VAL A 200 27.48 73.54 -13.36
CA VAL A 200 28.11 72.77 -14.43
C VAL A 200 29.43 72.19 -13.92
N SER A 201 29.60 70.87 -14.06
CA SER A 201 30.92 70.26 -14.20
C SER A 201 30.83 69.17 -15.26
N GLN A 202 31.60 69.34 -16.34
CA GLN A 202 31.66 68.46 -17.49
C GLN A 202 32.67 67.33 -17.28
N ARG A 203 32.24 66.08 -17.50
CA ARG A 203 32.89 64.92 -18.17
C ARG A 203 32.55 63.60 -17.44
N PRO A 204 32.45 62.44 -18.12
CA PRO A 204 32.16 62.14 -19.53
C PRO A 204 30.74 61.55 -19.69
N LYS A 205 30.25 61.44 -20.93
CA LYS A 205 29.01 60.72 -21.25
C LYS A 205 29.17 59.22 -20.95
N GLU A 206 28.88 58.79 -19.73
CA GLU A 206 28.32 57.46 -19.52
C GLU A 206 26.89 57.52 -20.02
N THR A 207 26.61 56.78 -21.09
CA THR A 207 25.24 56.40 -21.45
C THR A 207 24.57 55.93 -20.16
N ARG A 208 23.57 56.67 -19.65
CA ARG A 208 22.65 56.17 -18.63
C ARG A 208 22.16 54.82 -19.15
N LYS A 209 22.71 53.71 -18.66
CA LYS A 209 22.12 52.39 -18.87
C LYS A 209 20.71 52.52 -18.30
N ALA A 210 19.71 52.55 -19.17
CA ALA A 210 18.33 52.56 -18.73
C ALA A 210 18.14 51.26 -17.92
N TYR A 211 17.93 51.43 -16.62
CA TYR A 211 17.65 50.36 -15.67
C TYR A 211 16.15 50.12 -15.72
N PHE A 212 15.77 48.89 -16.01
CA PHE A 212 14.38 48.47 -16.12
C PHE A 212 14.04 47.60 -14.93
N GLN A 213 12.86 47.83 -14.37
CA GLN A 213 12.26 46.99 -13.35
C GLN A 213 10.94 46.46 -13.88
N LYS A 214 10.69 45.16 -13.71
CA LYS A 214 9.41 44.55 -14.01
C LYS A 214 9.06 43.57 -12.92
N LYS A 215 7.83 43.71 -12.47
CA LYS A 215 7.15 42.79 -11.58
C LYS A 215 6.22 41.94 -12.44
N ILE A 216 6.30 40.62 -12.28
CA ILE A 216 5.36 39.68 -12.88
C ILE A 216 4.60 39.07 -11.72
N SER A 217 3.29 39.33 -11.68
CA SER A 217 2.35 38.77 -10.72
C SER A 217 1.65 37.53 -11.32
N ASP A 218 0.85 36.85 -10.51
CA ASP A 218 0.04 35.68 -10.89
C ASP A 218 0.90 34.50 -11.38
N VAL A 219 2.06 34.28 -10.75
CA VAL A 219 2.91 33.12 -11.01
C VAL A 219 2.65 32.07 -9.93
N PRO A 220 2.08 30.90 -10.28
CA PRO A 220 1.73 29.87 -9.30
C PRO A 220 2.89 29.52 -8.36
N GLU A 221 2.60 29.39 -7.07
CA GLU A 221 3.59 29.17 -6.01
C GLU A 221 4.53 28.01 -6.35
N GLU A 222 4.01 26.89 -6.86
CA GLU A 222 4.80 25.68 -7.15
C GLU A 222 5.82 25.91 -8.26
N ARG A 223 5.50 26.79 -9.22
CA ARG A 223 6.41 27.18 -10.30
C ARG A 223 7.52 28.08 -9.79
N LEU A 224 7.22 28.98 -8.84
CA LEU A 224 8.24 29.79 -8.17
C LEU A 224 9.18 28.92 -7.33
N ILE A 225 8.65 27.97 -6.57
CA ILE A 225 9.44 26.99 -5.82
C ILE A 225 10.34 26.18 -6.77
N LEU A 226 9.80 25.76 -7.92
CA LEU A 226 10.57 25.03 -8.92
C LEU A 226 11.70 25.90 -9.51
N LEU A 227 11.44 27.17 -9.82
CA LEU A 227 12.45 28.12 -10.31
C LEU A 227 13.60 28.31 -9.30
N GLN A 228 13.27 28.40 -8.01
CA GLN A 228 14.27 28.42 -6.94
C GLN A 228 15.06 27.10 -6.90
N LYS A 229 14.38 25.95 -6.99
CA LYS A 229 15.02 24.63 -6.93
C LYS A 229 15.98 24.38 -8.09
N ILE A 230 15.65 24.82 -9.30
CA ILE A 230 16.54 24.72 -10.48
C ILE A 230 17.62 25.82 -10.52
N LYS A 231 17.68 26.67 -9.49
CA LYS A 231 18.62 27.79 -9.36
C LYS A 231 18.56 28.76 -10.53
N PHE A 232 17.33 29.11 -10.96
CA PHE A 232 17.11 29.94 -12.14
C PHE A 232 17.73 31.33 -12.01
N ALA A 233 17.57 31.98 -10.86
CA ALA A 233 18.12 33.30 -10.63
C ALA A 233 19.66 33.27 -10.62
N GLU A 234 20.24 32.33 -9.91
CA GLU A 234 21.69 32.19 -9.75
C GLU A 234 22.36 31.96 -11.11
N LYS A 235 21.81 31.06 -11.95
CA LYS A 235 22.31 30.81 -13.30
C LYS A 235 22.37 32.09 -14.16
N LEU A 236 21.33 32.92 -14.10
CA LEU A 236 21.27 34.17 -14.88
C LEU A 236 22.13 35.30 -14.29
N GLN A 237 22.30 35.31 -12.97
CA GLN A 237 23.11 36.30 -12.25
C GLN A 237 24.61 36.02 -12.34
N GLU A 238 25.01 34.75 -12.47
CA GLU A 238 26.40 34.36 -12.78
C GLU A 238 26.84 34.89 -14.14
N GLU A 239 25.96 34.78 -15.15
CA GLU A 239 26.18 35.33 -16.49
C GLU A 239 26.09 36.87 -16.51
N ASN A 240 25.31 37.47 -15.61
CA ASN A 240 25.00 38.91 -15.60
C ASN A 240 24.99 39.51 -14.18
N LYS A 241 26.15 40.04 -13.72
CA LYS A 241 26.28 40.63 -12.37
C LYS A 241 25.41 41.87 -12.09
N ASP A 242 24.98 42.57 -13.14
CA ASP A 242 24.11 43.75 -13.04
C ASP A 242 22.61 43.38 -12.93
N LEU A 243 22.26 42.08 -13.04
CA LEU A 243 20.88 41.58 -13.00
C LEU A 243 20.49 41.17 -11.58
N LYS A 244 19.34 41.66 -11.10
CA LYS A 244 18.74 41.25 -9.83
C LYS A 244 17.40 40.56 -10.10
N ILE A 245 17.29 39.33 -9.62
CA ILE A 245 16.04 38.55 -9.64
C ILE A 245 15.66 38.26 -8.20
N LYS A 246 14.40 38.50 -7.84
CA LYS A 246 13.84 38.12 -6.53
C LYS A 246 12.54 37.37 -6.72
N PHE A 247 12.36 36.31 -5.95
CA PHE A 247 11.12 35.54 -5.90
C PHE A 247 10.36 35.91 -4.64
N ASP A 248 9.06 36.05 -4.76
CA ASP A 248 8.12 36.19 -3.65
C ASP A 248 7.07 35.08 -3.81
N THR A 249 7.28 33.96 -3.11
CA THR A 249 6.39 32.80 -3.18
C THR A 249 5.06 33.07 -2.49
N GLU A 250 5.03 33.84 -1.41
CA GLU A 250 3.79 34.19 -0.69
C GLU A 250 2.93 35.18 -1.49
N GLY A 251 3.58 36.09 -2.22
CA GLY A 251 2.92 37.03 -3.12
C GLY A 251 2.67 36.52 -4.53
N GLU A 252 3.05 35.28 -4.86
CA GLU A 252 2.98 34.70 -6.22
C GLU A 252 3.64 35.57 -7.30
N GLU A 253 4.79 36.15 -6.95
CA GLU A 253 5.43 37.22 -7.71
C GLU A 253 6.92 36.98 -7.98
N ILE A 254 7.39 37.50 -9.11
CA ILE A 254 8.82 37.54 -9.45
C ILE A 254 9.22 38.93 -9.95
N TYR A 255 10.36 39.40 -9.46
CA TYR A 255 10.90 40.74 -9.70
C TYR A 255 12.19 40.64 -10.50
N PHE A 256 12.26 41.38 -11.60
CA PHE A 256 13.45 41.54 -12.44
C PHE A 256 13.90 43.00 -12.42
N GLU A 257 15.18 43.25 -12.16
CA GLU A 257 15.81 44.56 -12.22
C GLU A 257 17.18 44.46 -12.91
N GLY A 258 17.44 45.28 -13.93
CA GLY A 258 18.73 45.30 -14.61
C GLY A 258 18.78 46.15 -15.88
N PRO A 259 19.92 46.20 -16.59
CA PRO A 259 20.06 46.95 -17.84
C PRO A 259 19.29 46.29 -19.00
N GLN A 260 18.79 47.09 -19.96
CA GLN A 260 17.85 46.66 -21.01
C GLN A 260 18.19 45.35 -21.75
N PRO A 261 19.43 45.11 -22.23
CA PRO A 261 19.75 43.89 -22.95
C PRO A 261 19.64 42.64 -22.06
N GLN A 262 20.23 42.70 -20.86
CA GLN A 262 20.20 41.62 -19.88
C GLN A 262 18.79 41.39 -19.32
N PHE A 263 18.04 42.46 -19.09
CA PHE A 263 16.65 42.40 -18.64
C PHE A 263 15.75 41.69 -19.66
N THR A 264 15.90 42.02 -20.95
CA THR A 264 15.13 41.38 -22.04
C THR A 264 15.49 39.91 -22.17
N GLU A 265 16.77 39.57 -22.05
CA GLU A 265 17.23 38.18 -22.07
C GLU A 265 16.66 37.39 -20.89
N ALA A 266 16.73 37.94 -19.67
CA ALA A 266 16.25 37.28 -18.46
C ALA A 266 14.74 37.03 -18.50
N THR A 267 13.96 38.03 -18.92
CA THR A 267 12.50 37.90 -19.08
C THR A 267 12.13 36.91 -20.19
N THR A 268 12.85 36.89 -21.31
CA THR A 268 12.66 35.89 -22.38
C THR A 268 12.94 34.47 -21.88
N LYS A 269 14.07 34.26 -21.20
CA LYS A 269 14.42 32.95 -20.61
C LYS A 269 13.40 32.52 -19.55
N PHE A 270 12.84 33.46 -18.78
CA PHE A 270 11.77 33.19 -17.82
C PHE A 270 10.51 32.66 -18.50
N TYR A 271 9.96 33.37 -19.51
CA TYR A 271 8.77 32.92 -20.22
C TYR A 271 9.01 31.59 -20.95
N GLN A 272 10.20 31.40 -21.54
CA GLN A 272 10.57 30.13 -22.15
C GLN A 272 10.61 28.98 -21.13
N GLN A 273 11.19 29.21 -19.94
CA GLN A 273 11.20 28.21 -18.88
C GLN A 273 9.79 27.90 -18.38
N MET A 274 8.94 28.91 -18.21
CA MET A 274 7.53 28.74 -17.82
C MET A 274 6.71 27.97 -18.85
N ALA A 275 7.01 28.15 -20.14
CA ALA A 275 6.38 27.39 -21.22
C ALA A 275 6.86 25.93 -21.28
N ASN A 276 8.10 25.66 -20.87
CA ASN A 276 8.65 24.31 -20.79
C ASN A 276 8.13 23.51 -19.59
N MET A 277 7.74 24.20 -18.51
CA MET A 277 7.21 23.55 -17.30
C MET A 277 5.91 22.81 -17.59
N VAL A 278 5.81 21.59 -17.07
CA VAL A 278 4.64 20.74 -17.24
C VAL A 278 4.06 20.38 -15.89
N GLU A 279 2.76 20.60 -15.76
CA GLU A 279 1.96 20.18 -14.62
C GLU A 279 1.29 18.84 -14.93
N LYS A 280 1.32 17.92 -13.96
CA LYS A 280 0.73 16.60 -14.09
C LYS A 280 0.03 16.18 -12.80
N LYS A 281 -1.26 15.87 -12.92
CA LYS A 281 -2.05 15.30 -11.82
C LYS A 281 -1.84 13.79 -11.74
N LEU A 282 -1.65 13.27 -10.54
CA LEU A 282 -1.51 11.85 -10.26
C LEU A 282 -2.83 11.27 -9.78
N THR A 283 -3.21 10.12 -10.35
CA THR A 283 -4.35 9.33 -9.87
C THR A 283 -3.87 8.38 -8.78
N LEU A 284 -3.97 8.82 -7.53
CA LEU A 284 -3.61 8.03 -6.34
C LEU A 284 -4.87 7.64 -5.56
N SER A 285 -4.80 6.55 -4.79
CA SER A 285 -5.89 6.20 -3.88
C SER A 285 -5.95 7.19 -2.72
N GLY A 286 -7.15 7.39 -2.14
CA GLY A 286 -7.31 8.27 -0.98
C GLY A 286 -6.42 7.88 0.20
N ASN A 287 -6.14 6.58 0.38
CA ASN A 287 -5.24 6.09 1.42
C ASN A 287 -3.79 6.54 1.20
N ILE A 288 -3.31 6.58 -0.05
CA ILE A 288 -1.97 7.03 -0.40
C ILE A 288 -1.85 8.55 -0.23
N LEU A 289 -2.88 9.31 -0.64
CA LEU A 289 -2.90 10.76 -0.48
C LEU A 289 -2.74 11.15 1.00
N GLU A 290 -3.42 10.46 1.92
CA GLU A 290 -3.27 10.74 3.35
C GLU A 290 -1.85 10.54 3.91
N ILE A 291 -1.02 9.70 3.27
CA ILE A 291 0.40 9.53 3.64
C ILE A 291 1.19 10.75 3.18
N PHE A 292 0.94 11.20 1.96
CA PHE A 292 1.60 12.38 1.40
C PHE A 292 1.14 13.71 1.99
N VAL A 293 0.00 13.77 2.70
CA VAL A 293 -0.40 14.97 3.47
C VAL A 293 0.50 15.18 4.70
N SER A 294 1.21 14.16 5.18
CA SER A 294 2.13 14.32 6.31
C SER A 294 3.44 15.00 5.91
N ASP A 295 4.01 15.82 6.81
CA ASP A 295 5.30 16.49 6.59
C ASP A 295 6.41 15.47 6.25
N GLU A 296 6.42 14.32 6.92
CA GLU A 296 7.37 13.24 6.67
C GLU A 296 7.18 12.62 5.27
N GLY A 297 5.92 12.47 4.83
CA GLY A 297 5.58 12.01 3.48
C GLY A 297 6.05 12.96 2.38
N LEU A 298 5.75 14.26 2.49
CA LEU A 298 6.22 15.28 1.54
C LEU A 298 7.74 15.35 1.50
N GLN A 299 8.38 15.34 2.66
CA GLN A 299 9.83 15.39 2.77
C GLN A 299 10.49 14.17 2.12
N THR A 300 9.90 12.98 2.29
CA THR A 300 10.39 11.73 1.67
C THR A 300 10.34 11.81 0.15
N VAL A 301 9.22 12.28 -0.42
CA VAL A 301 9.09 12.50 -1.88
C VAL A 301 10.10 13.52 -2.36
N LYS A 302 10.26 14.64 -1.66
CA LYS A 302 11.23 15.69 -2.00
C LYS A 302 12.65 15.14 -2.06
N CYS A 303 13.07 14.41 -1.02
CA CYS A 303 14.39 13.76 -0.94
C CYS A 303 14.59 12.77 -2.10
N GLU A 304 13.58 11.99 -2.47
CA GLU A 304 13.71 11.01 -3.55
C GLU A 304 13.83 11.69 -4.93
N LEU A 305 13.09 12.77 -5.16
CA LEU A 305 13.21 13.55 -6.39
C LEU A 305 14.62 14.16 -6.52
N GLU A 306 15.16 14.72 -5.43
CA GLU A 306 16.51 15.28 -5.38
C GLU A 306 17.58 14.20 -5.61
N ARG A 307 17.45 13.04 -4.95
CA ARG A 307 18.37 11.91 -5.09
C ARG A 307 18.44 11.36 -6.51
N ASN A 308 17.34 11.44 -7.25
CA ASN A 308 17.25 10.99 -8.64
C ASN A 308 17.49 12.12 -9.66
N ASN A 309 17.96 13.30 -9.22
CA ASN A 309 18.17 14.49 -10.05
C ASN A 309 16.94 14.87 -10.90
N VAL A 310 15.76 14.79 -10.29
CA VAL A 310 14.51 15.16 -10.93
C VAL A 310 14.11 16.57 -10.52
N GLU A 311 14.16 17.49 -11.49
CA GLU A 311 13.74 18.88 -11.34
C GLU A 311 12.21 18.98 -11.34
N ALA A 312 11.61 18.61 -10.22
CA ALA A 312 10.18 18.70 -10.00
C ALA A 312 9.83 19.09 -8.56
N VAL A 313 8.64 19.68 -8.42
CA VAL A 313 7.95 19.98 -7.18
C VAL A 313 6.71 19.10 -7.10
N PHE A 314 6.46 18.55 -5.91
CA PHE A 314 5.31 17.70 -5.62
C PHE A 314 4.46 18.41 -4.56
N VAL A 315 3.17 18.56 -4.85
CA VAL A 315 2.22 19.25 -3.97
C VAL A 315 0.97 18.39 -3.82
N VAL A 316 0.42 18.38 -2.62
CA VAL A 316 -0.80 17.63 -2.30
C VAL A 316 -1.80 18.59 -1.69
N GLU A 317 -2.86 18.87 -2.44
CA GLU A 317 -4.01 19.63 -1.96
C GLU A 317 -5.21 18.68 -1.77
N LYS A 318 -6.11 18.63 -2.76
CA LYS A 318 -7.12 17.56 -2.91
C LYS A 318 -6.56 16.35 -3.63
N ASP A 319 -5.81 16.62 -4.69
CA ASP A 319 -5.12 15.64 -5.51
C ASP A 319 -3.61 15.86 -5.41
N ALA A 320 -2.83 14.86 -5.82
CA ALA A 320 -1.39 14.98 -5.90
C ALA A 320 -0.99 15.54 -7.27
N THR A 321 -0.30 16.68 -7.26
CA THR A 321 0.15 17.37 -8.47
C THR A 321 1.68 17.43 -8.50
N ILE A 322 2.23 17.24 -9.69
CA ILE A 322 3.65 17.39 -9.97
C ILE A 322 3.85 18.51 -10.96
N VAL A 323 4.77 19.42 -10.65
CA VAL A 323 5.25 20.44 -11.59
C VAL A 323 6.71 20.14 -11.90
N GLY A 324 6.99 19.73 -13.13
CA GLY A 324 8.35 19.44 -13.62
C GLY A 324 8.91 20.58 -14.47
N SER A 325 10.24 20.76 -14.47
CA SER A 325 10.91 21.77 -15.31
C SER A 325 10.81 21.50 -16.82
N SER A 326 10.45 20.26 -17.17
CA SER A 326 10.11 19.79 -18.51
C SER A 326 9.13 18.61 -18.42
N ALA A 327 8.53 18.23 -19.55
CA ALA A 327 7.70 17.02 -19.65
C ALA A 327 8.45 15.77 -19.15
N ALA A 328 9.74 15.64 -19.49
CA ALA A 328 10.56 14.50 -19.07
C ALA A 328 10.74 14.44 -17.54
N HIS A 329 10.94 15.60 -16.88
CA HIS A 329 11.04 15.64 -15.42
C HIS A 329 9.69 15.39 -14.75
N ALA A 330 8.58 15.91 -15.29
CA ALA A 330 7.24 15.63 -14.78
C ALA A 330 6.90 14.13 -14.86
N ASP A 331 7.21 13.48 -15.99
CA ASP A 331 6.99 12.04 -16.18
C ASP A 331 7.87 11.19 -15.27
N ASN A 332 9.14 11.54 -15.11
CA ASN A 332 10.04 10.81 -14.24
C ASN A 332 9.63 10.96 -12.76
N ALA A 333 9.24 12.17 -12.35
CA ALA A 333 8.72 12.42 -11.01
C ALA A 333 7.45 11.60 -10.74
N ALA A 334 6.50 11.60 -11.67
CA ALA A 334 5.26 10.81 -11.56
C ALA A 334 5.55 9.31 -11.40
N ARG A 335 6.51 8.79 -12.16
CA ARG A 335 6.93 7.39 -12.07
C ARG A 335 7.60 7.08 -10.74
N LEU A 336 8.43 7.98 -10.21
CA LEU A 336 9.09 7.81 -8.91
C LEU A 336 8.08 7.82 -7.77
N VAL A 337 7.16 8.80 -7.73
CA VAL A 337 6.11 8.88 -6.69
C VAL A 337 5.25 7.62 -6.68
N ASN A 338 4.78 7.16 -7.84
CA ASN A 338 4.00 5.92 -7.95
C ASN A 338 4.79 4.66 -7.53
N LYS A 339 6.13 4.69 -7.67
CA LYS A 339 7.00 3.56 -7.29
C LYS A 339 7.29 3.54 -5.78
N LEU A 340 7.32 4.71 -5.14
CA LEU A 340 7.65 4.89 -3.73
C LEU A 340 6.59 4.28 -2.81
N THR A 341 5.31 4.44 -3.15
CA THR A 341 4.19 3.97 -2.33
C THR A 341 3.56 2.70 -2.87
N VAL A 342 3.02 1.89 -1.96
CA VAL A 342 2.27 0.68 -2.30
C VAL A 342 1.04 0.56 -1.40
N GLU A 343 -0.04 0.05 -1.97
CA GLU A 343 -1.25 -0.36 -1.25
C GLU A 343 -1.40 -1.86 -1.46
N GLU A 344 -1.18 -2.64 -0.40
CA GLU A 344 -1.19 -4.10 -0.47
C GLU A 344 -2.35 -4.68 0.32
N LYS A 345 -3.16 -5.51 -0.34
CA LYS A 345 -4.25 -6.26 0.30
C LYS A 345 -3.70 -7.52 0.95
N ILE A 346 -3.96 -7.66 2.25
CA ILE A 346 -3.51 -8.81 3.04
C ILE A 346 -4.62 -9.85 3.11
N GLN A 347 -4.26 -11.07 2.74
CA GLN A 347 -5.13 -12.24 2.89
C GLN A 347 -5.13 -12.64 4.37
N VAL A 348 -6.28 -12.47 5.03
CA VAL A 348 -6.47 -12.89 6.41
C VAL A 348 -7.39 -14.09 6.42
N ASP A 349 -6.89 -15.22 6.93
CA ASP A 349 -7.66 -16.45 7.08
C ASP A 349 -8.98 -16.20 7.83
N GLU A 350 -10.06 -16.87 7.41
CA GLU A 350 -11.38 -16.78 8.04
C GLU A 350 -11.32 -17.00 9.57
N LYS A 351 -10.48 -17.94 10.00
CA LYS A 351 -10.25 -18.25 11.41
C LYS A 351 -9.66 -17.07 12.18
N SER A 352 -8.91 -16.19 11.51
CA SER A 352 -8.25 -15.03 12.10
C SER A 352 -9.08 -13.74 12.05
N LYS A 353 -10.18 -13.70 11.30
CA LYS A 353 -11.01 -12.49 11.12
C LYS A 353 -11.63 -11.97 12.42
N HIS A 354 -11.91 -12.84 13.39
CA HIS A 354 -12.45 -12.42 14.68
C HIS A 354 -11.48 -11.55 15.49
N PHE A 355 -10.16 -11.65 15.25
CA PHE A 355 -9.14 -10.81 15.89
C PHE A 355 -9.13 -9.38 15.38
N LEU A 356 -9.59 -9.13 14.15
CA LEU A 356 -9.63 -7.79 13.53
C LEU A 356 -10.61 -6.82 14.24
N LYS A 357 -11.35 -7.30 15.24
CA LYS A 357 -12.23 -6.53 16.12
C LYS A 357 -11.74 -6.50 17.58
N SER A 358 -10.62 -7.16 17.87
CA SER A 358 -10.07 -7.24 19.23
C SER A 358 -9.40 -5.93 19.64
N SER A 359 -9.32 -5.67 20.95
CA SER A 359 -8.56 -4.53 21.48
C SER A 359 -7.06 -4.63 21.19
N LYS A 360 -6.51 -5.85 21.10
CA LYS A 360 -5.12 -6.10 20.69
C LYS A 360 -4.86 -5.63 19.26
N TRP A 361 -5.80 -5.89 18.35
CA TRP A 361 -5.73 -5.41 16.97
C TRP A 361 -5.72 -3.88 16.89
N LEU A 362 -6.60 -3.21 17.64
CA LEU A 362 -6.62 -1.74 17.67
C LEU A 362 -5.29 -1.16 18.14
N LYS A 363 -4.71 -1.72 19.22
CA LYS A 363 -3.39 -1.31 19.72
C LYS A 363 -2.29 -1.53 18.68
N PHE A 364 -2.32 -2.66 17.97
CA PHE A 364 -1.38 -2.95 16.89
C PHE A 364 -1.50 -1.92 15.74
N CYS A 365 -2.73 -1.62 15.29
CA CYS A 365 -2.97 -0.61 14.27
C CYS A 365 -2.46 0.77 14.72
N ASP A 366 -2.73 1.18 15.96
CA ASP A 366 -2.27 2.46 16.51
C ASP A 366 -0.74 2.54 16.59
N GLU A 367 -0.07 1.43 16.90
CA GLU A 367 1.40 1.37 16.91
C GLU A 367 1.97 1.51 15.50
N MET A 368 1.40 0.80 14.52
CA MET A 368 1.87 0.85 13.13
C MET A 368 1.58 2.20 12.48
N ASN A 369 0.43 2.82 12.78
CA ASN A 369 0.03 4.13 12.24
C ASN A 369 0.91 5.30 12.70
N LYS A 370 1.83 5.09 13.65
CA LYS A 370 2.88 6.07 14.02
C LYS A 370 4.01 6.15 13.00
N THR A 371 4.08 5.19 12.08
CA THR A 371 5.05 5.20 10.99
C THR A 371 4.43 5.80 9.71
N THR A 372 5.22 5.95 8.65
CA THR A 372 4.75 6.34 7.33
C THR A 372 3.96 5.23 6.59
N ALA A 373 3.74 4.09 7.25
CA ALA A 373 2.83 3.03 6.82
C ALA A 373 1.62 2.93 7.74
N ARG A 374 0.45 2.65 7.15
CA ARG A 374 -0.85 2.58 7.83
C ARG A 374 -1.52 1.26 7.56
N VAL A 375 -2.13 0.69 8.61
CA VAL A 375 -2.96 -0.51 8.51
C VAL A 375 -4.42 -0.08 8.51
N ARG A 376 -5.14 -0.39 7.43
CA ARG A 376 -6.55 -0.07 7.25
C ARG A 376 -7.39 -1.33 7.11
N ARG A 377 -8.65 -1.22 7.49
CA ARG A 377 -9.65 -2.26 7.30
C ARG A 377 -10.85 -1.66 6.59
N ASN A 378 -11.35 -2.34 5.55
CA ASN A 378 -12.57 -1.92 4.86
C ASN A 378 -13.83 -2.52 5.52
N ASN A 379 -14.99 -2.15 4.99
CA ASN A 379 -16.30 -2.61 5.49
C ASN A 379 -16.53 -4.14 5.30
N TRP A 380 -15.74 -4.80 4.46
CA TRP A 380 -15.79 -6.24 4.21
C TRP A 380 -14.77 -7.05 5.03
N ASN A 381 -14.09 -6.40 5.99
CA ASN A 381 -13.00 -6.95 6.80
C ASN A 381 -11.73 -7.31 6.02
N ASP A 382 -11.56 -6.80 4.80
CA ASP A 382 -10.26 -6.87 4.15
C ASP A 382 -9.30 -5.89 4.83
N VAL A 383 -8.07 -6.35 5.01
CA VAL A 383 -6.99 -5.57 5.61
C VAL A 383 -6.07 -5.08 4.50
N TYR A 384 -5.74 -3.79 4.53
CA TYR A 384 -4.81 -3.15 3.61
C TYR A 384 -3.67 -2.54 4.41
N VAL A 385 -2.45 -2.67 3.88
CA VAL A 385 -1.29 -1.93 4.37
C VAL A 385 -0.90 -0.95 3.29
N VAL A 386 -0.87 0.34 3.63
CA VAL A 386 -0.62 1.44 2.70
C VAL A 386 0.52 2.28 3.24
N GLY A 387 1.51 2.61 2.42
CA GLY A 387 2.70 3.32 2.88
C GLY A 387 3.79 3.38 1.83
N PHE A 388 4.96 3.86 2.24
CA PHE A 388 6.20 3.66 1.48
C PHE A 388 6.59 2.18 1.47
N ARG A 389 7.13 1.70 0.35
CA ARG A 389 7.31 0.28 0.06
C ARG A 389 8.17 -0.45 1.11
N ASP A 390 9.21 0.19 1.62
CA ASP A 390 10.13 -0.43 2.59
C ASP A 390 9.43 -0.60 3.95
N GLU A 391 8.70 0.41 4.40
CA GLU A 391 7.93 0.41 5.64
C GLU A 391 6.73 -0.52 5.55
N VAL A 392 6.02 -0.56 4.42
CA VAL A 392 4.92 -1.51 4.17
C VAL A 392 5.43 -2.93 4.30
N THR A 393 6.59 -3.25 3.72
CA THR A 393 7.19 -4.58 3.82
C THR A 393 7.45 -4.98 5.28
N GLU A 394 7.93 -4.05 6.10
CA GLU A 394 8.18 -4.30 7.52
C GLU A 394 6.89 -4.42 8.35
N VAL A 395 5.89 -3.58 8.07
CA VAL A 395 4.56 -3.67 8.71
C VAL A 395 3.87 -4.99 8.35
N ILE A 396 3.97 -5.45 7.10
CA ILE A 396 3.40 -6.72 6.67
C ILE A 396 4.04 -7.89 7.42
N LYS A 397 5.36 -7.89 7.62
CA LYS A 397 6.03 -8.91 8.43
C LYS A 397 5.49 -8.92 9.86
N LYS A 398 5.42 -7.76 10.51
CA LYS A 398 4.88 -7.62 11.87
C LYS A 398 3.42 -8.06 11.95
N LEU A 399 2.62 -7.72 10.94
CA LEU A 399 1.23 -8.12 10.82
C LEU A 399 1.09 -9.64 10.70
N ASN A 400 1.87 -10.28 9.83
CA ASN A 400 1.85 -11.73 9.68
C ASN A 400 2.28 -12.43 10.97
N THR A 401 3.34 -11.96 11.62
CA THR A 401 3.75 -12.47 12.95
C THR A 401 2.66 -12.26 14.00
N PHE A 402 1.96 -11.12 13.98
CA PHE A 402 0.83 -10.87 14.88
C PHE A 402 -0.32 -11.84 14.61
N LEU A 403 -0.69 -12.06 13.35
CA LEU A 403 -1.75 -12.99 12.95
C LEU A 403 -1.41 -14.43 13.33
N GLU A 404 -0.18 -14.88 13.08
CA GLU A 404 0.31 -16.21 13.45
C GLU A 404 0.29 -16.41 14.97
N ASN A 405 0.82 -15.45 15.73
CA ASN A 405 0.91 -15.55 17.19
C ASN A 405 -0.46 -15.52 17.88
N ASN A 406 -1.44 -14.86 17.28
CA ASN A 406 -2.78 -14.73 17.86
C ASN A 406 -3.75 -15.79 17.33
N CYS A 407 -3.46 -16.50 16.25
CA CYS A 407 -4.31 -17.55 15.70
C CYS A 407 -4.61 -18.63 16.75
N ILE A 408 -5.90 -18.92 16.97
CA ILE A 408 -6.31 -20.06 17.81
C ILE A 408 -6.07 -21.34 17.04
N ARG A 409 -5.20 -22.17 17.60
CA ARG A 409 -4.87 -23.48 17.06
C ARG A 409 -5.37 -24.53 18.03
N GLU A 410 -5.74 -25.68 17.48
CA GLU A 410 -6.01 -26.88 18.25
C GLU A 410 -4.80 -27.79 18.13
N GLU A 411 -4.34 -28.32 19.26
CA GLU A 411 -3.25 -29.27 19.34
C GLU A 411 -3.64 -30.46 20.20
N ARG A 412 -3.10 -31.63 19.85
CA ARG A 412 -3.21 -32.83 20.68
C ARG A 412 -2.20 -32.74 21.81
N PHE A 413 -2.66 -33.00 23.02
CA PHE A 413 -1.84 -33.19 24.19
C PHE A 413 -1.87 -34.67 24.58
N LEU A 414 -0.73 -35.34 24.44
CA LEU A 414 -0.55 -36.76 24.71
C LEU A 414 -0.25 -36.97 26.19
N CYS A 415 -1.04 -37.79 26.86
CA CYS A 415 -0.77 -38.19 28.23
C CYS A 415 0.15 -39.41 28.27
N THR A 416 0.99 -39.49 29.30
CA THR A 416 1.95 -40.59 29.49
C THR A 416 1.26 -41.96 29.71
N SER A 417 -0.03 -41.98 30.10
CA SER A 417 -0.82 -43.19 30.29
C SER A 417 -2.34 -42.90 30.26
N ASP A 418 -3.13 -43.83 29.72
CA ASP A 418 -4.60 -43.80 29.70
C ASP A 418 -5.20 -43.62 31.10
N PHE A 419 -4.55 -44.21 32.11
CA PHE A 419 -4.93 -44.09 33.52
C PHE A 419 -4.83 -42.63 34.02
N MET A 420 -3.75 -41.93 33.65
CA MET A 420 -3.52 -40.54 34.02
C MET A 420 -4.54 -39.61 33.35
N ARG A 421 -4.87 -39.89 32.08
CA ARG A 421 -5.94 -39.19 31.38
C ARG A 421 -7.28 -39.35 32.10
N ARG A 422 -7.65 -40.59 32.47
CA ARG A 422 -8.91 -40.85 33.18
C ARG A 422 -8.99 -40.05 34.48
N TYR A 423 -7.90 -40.06 35.27
CA TYR A 423 -7.82 -39.30 36.51
C TYR A 423 -8.02 -37.79 36.29
N LEU A 424 -7.34 -37.22 35.30
CA LEU A 424 -7.47 -35.79 34.98
C LEU A 424 -8.88 -35.40 34.48
N LEU A 425 -9.51 -36.23 33.64
CA LEU A 425 -10.82 -35.94 33.04
C LEU A 425 -12.00 -36.20 33.97
N GLU A 426 -11.91 -37.21 34.84
CA GLU A 426 -13.04 -37.66 35.64
C GLU A 426 -13.01 -37.10 37.06
N LEU A 427 -11.82 -36.93 37.63
CA LEU A 427 -11.64 -36.55 39.04
C LEU A 427 -11.09 -35.13 39.21
N ARG A 428 -10.28 -34.62 38.26
CA ARG A 428 -9.62 -33.30 38.38
C ARG A 428 -10.16 -32.24 37.40
N GLN A 429 -11.45 -32.29 37.05
CA GLN A 429 -12.07 -31.30 36.15
C GLN A 429 -11.99 -29.86 36.66
N GLU A 430 -12.02 -29.65 37.99
CA GLU A 430 -11.95 -28.31 38.58
C GLU A 430 -10.58 -27.66 38.37
N ASP A 431 -9.50 -28.45 38.40
CA ASP A 431 -8.15 -27.97 38.10
C ASP A 431 -8.01 -27.58 36.64
N LEU A 432 -8.57 -28.38 35.73
CA LEU A 432 -8.59 -28.05 34.30
C LEU A 432 -9.35 -26.74 34.04
N ARG A 433 -10.53 -26.55 34.66
CA ARG A 433 -11.28 -25.28 34.59
C ARG A 433 -10.50 -24.12 35.20
N THR A 434 -9.74 -24.36 36.26
CA THR A 434 -8.89 -23.34 36.89
C THR A 434 -7.78 -22.91 35.94
N ILE A 435 -7.15 -23.85 35.23
CA ILE A 435 -6.14 -23.55 34.20
C ILE A 435 -6.76 -22.75 33.05
N GLU A 436 -7.92 -23.15 32.53
CA GLU A 436 -8.65 -22.41 31.49
C GLU A 436 -8.96 -20.97 31.93
N ASN A 437 -9.45 -20.79 33.16
CA ASN A 437 -9.77 -19.47 33.70
C ASN A 437 -8.53 -18.59 33.88
N GLN A 438 -7.41 -19.14 34.31
CA GLN A 438 -6.14 -18.41 34.43
C GLN A 438 -5.58 -17.99 33.06
N LEU A 439 -5.91 -18.71 31.99
CA LEU A 439 -5.42 -18.48 30.63
C LEU A 439 -6.48 -17.92 29.68
N LYS A 440 -7.55 -17.32 30.22
CA LYS A 440 -8.69 -16.80 29.45
C LYS A 440 -8.29 -15.75 28.40
N ASP A 441 -7.29 -14.92 28.69
CA ASP A 441 -6.77 -13.88 27.78
C ASP A 441 -6.05 -14.44 26.54
N PHE A 442 -5.73 -15.73 26.58
CA PHE A 442 -5.10 -16.50 25.50
C PHE A 442 -6.10 -17.42 24.77
N VAL A 443 -7.39 -17.32 25.13
CA VAL A 443 -8.50 -18.12 24.58
C VAL A 443 -8.22 -19.62 24.70
N VAL A 444 -7.65 -20.01 25.85
CA VAL A 444 -7.34 -21.42 26.11
C VAL A 444 -8.62 -22.19 26.40
N SER A 445 -8.75 -23.37 25.79
CA SER A 445 -9.76 -24.36 26.12
C SER A 445 -9.15 -25.76 26.08
N ILE A 446 -9.59 -26.61 27.00
CA ILE A 446 -9.16 -27.99 27.18
C ILE A 446 -10.39 -28.87 27.00
N LYS A 447 -10.39 -29.67 25.94
CA LYS A 447 -11.51 -30.54 25.57
C LYS A 447 -11.07 -32.00 25.52
N ARG A 448 -12.04 -32.90 25.72
CA ARG A 448 -11.84 -34.33 25.49
C ARG A 448 -11.66 -34.59 23.99
N GLY A 449 -10.63 -35.33 23.61
CA GLY A 449 -10.40 -35.77 22.23
C GLY A 449 -11.42 -36.82 21.77
N LYS A 450 -11.41 -37.12 20.47
CA LYS A 450 -12.28 -38.14 19.86
C LYS A 450 -11.87 -39.58 20.21
N ASP A 451 -10.56 -39.81 20.40
CA ASP A 451 -9.99 -41.11 20.76
C ASP A 451 -9.79 -41.21 22.29
N ASP A 452 -9.60 -42.42 22.81
CA ASP A 452 -9.48 -42.66 24.26
C ASP A 452 -8.14 -42.22 24.89
N ASP A 453 -7.19 -41.71 24.08
CA ASP A 453 -5.81 -41.40 24.51
C ASP A 453 -5.44 -39.89 24.45
N ASP A 454 -6.25 -39.05 23.78
CA ASP A 454 -5.92 -37.65 23.45
C ASP A 454 -6.73 -36.57 24.22
N PHE A 455 -6.07 -35.51 24.69
CA PHE A 455 -6.71 -34.22 24.99
C PHE A 455 -6.57 -33.28 23.80
N ILE A 456 -7.59 -32.47 23.53
CA ILE A 456 -7.49 -31.36 22.57
C ILE A 456 -7.37 -30.08 23.37
N ILE A 457 -6.19 -29.47 23.33
CA ILE A 457 -5.98 -28.12 23.83
C ILE A 457 -6.14 -27.14 22.67
N SER A 458 -6.81 -26.02 22.90
CA SER A 458 -6.93 -24.96 21.93
C SER A 458 -6.52 -23.64 22.54
N GLY A 459 -5.89 -22.75 21.78
CA GLY A 459 -5.52 -21.42 22.23
C GLY A 459 -4.57 -20.76 21.22
N ASN A 460 -4.18 -19.51 21.49
CA ASN A 460 -3.08 -18.91 20.73
C ASN A 460 -1.73 -19.57 21.10
N ILE A 461 -0.65 -19.30 20.35
CA ILE A 461 0.63 -20.03 20.54
C ILE A 461 1.19 -19.90 21.97
N GLU A 462 1.07 -18.71 22.56
CA GLU A 462 1.48 -18.45 23.95
C GLU A 462 0.59 -19.19 24.95
N GLY A 463 -0.72 -19.20 24.72
CA GLY A 463 -1.70 -19.95 25.52
C GLY A 463 -1.46 -21.45 25.47
N LEU A 464 -1.13 -21.99 24.29
CA LEU A 464 -0.80 -23.40 24.10
C LEU A 464 0.48 -23.80 24.82
N ASN A 465 1.51 -22.96 24.83
CA ASN A 465 2.72 -23.21 25.61
C ASN A 465 2.42 -23.20 27.12
N ARG A 466 1.70 -22.18 27.60
CA ARG A 466 1.36 -22.05 29.03
C ARG A 466 0.44 -23.15 29.54
N VAL A 467 -0.53 -23.58 28.73
CA VAL A 467 -1.43 -24.67 29.12
C VAL A 467 -0.67 -25.99 29.18
N ARG A 468 0.27 -26.24 28.25
CA ARG A 468 1.16 -27.41 28.32
C ARG A 468 1.97 -27.42 29.61
N GLU A 469 2.66 -26.33 29.93
CA GLU A 469 3.46 -26.23 31.16
C GLU A 469 2.63 -26.46 32.43
N LYS A 470 1.40 -25.92 32.47
CA LYS A 470 0.49 -26.11 33.61
C LYS A 470 -0.07 -27.54 33.68
N LEU A 471 -0.36 -28.16 32.54
CA LEU A 471 -0.79 -29.55 32.49
C LEU A 471 0.34 -30.50 32.87
N ASP A 472 1.56 -30.26 32.38
CA ASP A 472 2.76 -31.03 32.75
C ASP A 472 3.03 -30.90 34.26
N ALA A 473 2.98 -29.68 34.82
CA ALA A 473 3.15 -29.48 36.27
C ALA A 473 2.04 -30.17 37.10
N LEU A 474 0.81 -30.20 36.59
CA LEU A 474 -0.29 -30.93 37.21
C LEU A 474 -0.03 -32.44 37.16
N ILE A 475 0.48 -32.96 36.03
CA ILE A 475 0.85 -34.36 35.86
C ILE A 475 1.98 -34.76 36.79
N ASP A 476 3.04 -33.95 36.88
CA ASP A 476 4.19 -34.18 37.75
C ASP A 476 3.82 -34.16 39.23
N SER A 477 2.73 -33.47 39.59
CA SER A 477 2.23 -33.45 40.97
C SER A 477 1.49 -34.73 41.39
N ILE A 478 1.19 -35.62 40.45
CA ILE A 478 0.44 -36.86 40.72
C ILE A 478 1.40 -37.96 41.18
N GLU A 479 1.10 -38.59 42.31
CA GLU A 479 1.88 -39.70 42.85
C GLU A 479 1.27 -41.04 42.43
N LEU A 480 2.06 -41.90 41.75
CA LEU A 480 1.65 -43.24 41.36
C LEU A 480 2.22 -44.29 42.34
N LYS A 481 1.34 -45.10 42.93
CA LYS A 481 1.73 -46.22 43.81
C LYS A 481 1.14 -47.53 43.32
N THR A 482 2.00 -48.54 43.18
CA THR A 482 1.61 -49.91 42.83
C THR A 482 1.81 -50.82 44.03
N PHE A 483 0.79 -51.59 44.40
CA PHE A 483 0.89 -52.59 45.44
C PHE A 483 0.20 -53.89 45.00
N GLU A 484 0.76 -55.03 45.43
CA GLU A 484 0.23 -56.34 45.08
C GLU A 484 -0.67 -56.87 46.20
N VAL A 485 -1.88 -57.34 45.84
CA VAL A 485 -2.83 -57.90 46.80
C VAL A 485 -2.95 -59.41 46.57
N LYS A 486 -2.48 -60.19 47.55
CA LYS A 486 -2.57 -61.66 47.53
C LYS A 486 -3.54 -62.14 48.60
N GLN A 487 -4.77 -62.45 48.20
CA GLN A 487 -5.76 -63.08 49.07
C GLN A 487 -6.51 -64.21 48.34
N PRO A 488 -6.78 -65.35 49.00
CA PRO A 488 -7.62 -66.40 48.45
C PRO A 488 -9.01 -65.87 48.08
N GLY A 489 -9.51 -66.23 46.91
CA GLY A 489 -10.86 -65.85 46.46
C GLY A 489 -10.99 -64.44 45.86
N LEU A 490 -9.93 -63.63 45.84
CA LEU A 490 -9.96 -62.26 45.31
C LEU A 490 -10.40 -62.20 43.83
N ARG A 491 -9.98 -63.18 43.02
CA ARG A 491 -10.43 -63.31 41.62
C ARG A 491 -11.95 -63.46 41.52
N LYS A 492 -12.55 -64.40 42.26
CA LYS A 492 -14.01 -64.59 42.30
C LYS A 492 -14.74 -63.35 42.81
N TYR A 493 -14.12 -62.60 43.73
CA TYR A 493 -14.67 -61.35 44.24
C TYR A 493 -14.76 -60.25 43.17
N PHE A 494 -13.69 -60.04 42.39
CA PHE A 494 -13.71 -59.13 41.24
C PHE A 494 -14.59 -59.63 40.10
N ASP A 495 -14.58 -60.93 39.80
CA ASP A 495 -15.42 -61.51 38.75
C ASP A 495 -16.94 -61.42 39.10
N SER A 496 -17.28 -61.27 40.39
CA SER A 496 -18.66 -61.01 40.84
C SER A 496 -19.10 -59.54 40.71
N GLY A 497 -18.23 -58.63 40.25
CA GLY A 497 -18.47 -57.19 40.17
C GLY A 497 -18.45 -56.44 41.51
N LYS A 498 -18.44 -57.15 42.65
CA LYS A 498 -18.32 -56.56 44.00
C LYS A 498 -16.98 -55.86 44.21
N GLY A 499 -15.91 -56.39 43.61
CA GLY A 499 -14.60 -55.76 43.60
C GLY A 499 -14.60 -54.38 42.94
N ASP A 500 -15.22 -54.26 41.77
CA ASP A 500 -15.28 -53.00 41.01
C ASP A 500 -16.12 -51.94 41.73
N GLN A 501 -17.19 -52.34 42.43
CA GLN A 501 -18.00 -51.43 43.27
C GLN A 501 -17.21 -50.89 44.46
N LEU A 502 -16.41 -51.74 45.11
CA LEU A 502 -15.53 -51.32 46.20
C LEU A 502 -14.48 -50.33 45.69
N VAL A 503 -13.83 -50.64 44.56
CA VAL A 503 -12.85 -49.76 43.92
C VAL A 503 -13.45 -48.39 43.65
N LYS A 504 -14.61 -48.31 42.99
CA LYS A 504 -15.30 -47.03 42.70
C LYS A 504 -15.65 -46.24 43.96
N SER A 505 -15.98 -46.91 45.06
CA SER A 505 -16.28 -46.25 46.33
C SER A 505 -15.01 -45.62 46.92
N VAL A 506 -13.89 -46.36 46.90
CA VAL A 506 -12.59 -45.84 47.38
C VAL A 506 -12.08 -44.70 46.50
N GLU A 507 -12.17 -44.83 45.18
CA GLU A 507 -11.79 -43.76 44.22
C GLU A 507 -12.52 -42.45 44.54
N LYS A 508 -13.82 -42.54 44.82
CA LYS A 508 -14.66 -41.38 45.17
C LYS A 508 -14.32 -40.82 46.56
N ASP A 509 -14.16 -41.68 47.55
CA ASP A 509 -13.97 -41.25 48.94
C ASP A 509 -12.56 -40.69 49.20
N GLN A 510 -11.57 -41.07 48.40
CA GLN A 510 -10.17 -40.70 48.57
C GLN A 510 -9.60 -39.83 47.43
N ASP A 511 -10.43 -39.40 46.48
CA ASP A 511 -10.05 -38.58 45.31
C ASP A 511 -8.84 -39.15 44.55
N CYS A 512 -8.88 -40.47 44.31
CA CYS A 512 -7.82 -41.21 43.65
C CYS A 512 -8.39 -42.06 42.51
N ALA A 513 -7.52 -42.47 41.58
CA ALA A 513 -7.86 -43.49 40.59
C ALA A 513 -7.16 -44.81 40.94
N ILE A 514 -7.81 -45.93 40.64
CA ILE A 514 -7.31 -47.27 40.93
C ILE A 514 -7.47 -48.13 39.68
N GLU A 515 -6.35 -48.62 39.14
CA GLU A 515 -6.32 -49.60 38.05
C GLU A 515 -6.05 -51.00 38.62
N VAL A 516 -6.94 -51.96 38.34
CA VAL A 516 -6.80 -53.35 38.78
C VAL A 516 -6.25 -54.22 37.65
N LYS A 517 -4.98 -54.63 37.74
CA LYS A 517 -4.35 -55.56 36.81
C LYS A 517 -4.45 -57.00 37.30
N LYS A 518 -5.16 -57.85 36.56
CA LYS A 518 -5.28 -59.30 36.84
C LYS A 518 -4.10 -60.05 36.21
N ASN A 519 -3.02 -60.27 36.97
CA ASN A 519 -1.87 -61.05 36.50
C ASN A 519 -2.24 -62.55 36.40
N LEU A 520 -2.35 -63.07 35.18
CA LEU A 520 -2.60 -64.50 34.93
C LEU A 520 -1.28 -65.28 35.02
N GLY A 521 -1.11 -66.05 36.10
CA GLY A 521 -0.09 -67.10 36.13
C GLY A 521 -0.42 -68.16 35.09
N ARG A 522 0.50 -68.41 34.15
CA ARG A 522 0.45 -69.54 33.21
C ARG A 522 0.41 -70.84 34.01
N GLY A 523 -0.75 -71.48 34.09
CA GLY A 523 -0.92 -72.76 34.76
C GLY A 523 -2.30 -73.35 34.53
N GLY A 524 -2.37 -74.33 33.63
CA GLY A 524 -3.48 -75.29 33.57
C GLY A 524 -4.55 -75.02 32.51
N ARG A 525 -4.56 -75.94 31.54
CA ARG A 525 -5.55 -76.32 30.51
C ARG A 525 -6.99 -75.77 30.58
N ASP A 526 -7.41 -75.43 29.36
CA ASP A 526 -8.73 -75.53 28.71
C ASP A 526 -9.87 -74.56 29.07
N GLU A 527 -10.39 -74.01 27.95
CA GLU A 527 -11.80 -73.75 27.63
C GLU A 527 -12.51 -72.58 28.31
N GLU A 528 -12.71 -71.47 27.57
CA GLU A 528 -14.05 -70.87 27.44
C GLU A 528 -14.18 -69.94 26.22
N LEU A 529 -14.84 -70.48 25.19
CA LEU A 529 -15.98 -69.89 24.48
C LEU A 529 -16.03 -68.36 24.36
N ARG A 530 -15.67 -67.85 23.18
CA ARG A 530 -16.27 -66.61 22.67
C ARG A 530 -17.44 -66.98 21.77
N LEU A 531 -18.63 -66.59 22.20
CA LEU A 531 -19.83 -66.53 21.37
C LEU A 531 -19.56 -65.68 20.13
N GLU A 532 -19.84 -66.27 18.99
CA GLU A 532 -20.08 -65.57 17.73
C GLU A 532 -21.40 -64.80 17.82
N THR A 533 -21.42 -63.61 17.23
CA THR A 533 -22.61 -63.15 16.51
C THR A 533 -22.21 -62.92 15.06
N VAL A 534 -22.95 -63.61 14.21
CA VAL A 534 -22.76 -63.81 12.78
C VAL A 534 -23.35 -62.62 12.01
N SER A 535 -22.66 -62.18 10.96
CA SER A 535 -23.32 -61.79 9.71
C SER A 535 -22.47 -62.23 8.52
N ASP A 536 -22.90 -63.38 7.99
CA ASP A 536 -22.79 -63.96 6.64
C ASP A 536 -22.17 -63.07 5.54
N ALA A 537 -21.09 -63.53 4.91
CA ALA A 537 -21.05 -64.30 3.64
C ALA A 537 -20.85 -63.37 2.42
N SER A 538 -19.83 -63.53 1.59
CA SER A 538 -19.67 -64.72 0.74
C SER A 538 -18.25 -64.90 0.23
N THR A 539 -17.91 -66.18 0.08
CA THR A 539 -16.73 -66.84 -0.46
C THR A 539 -16.32 -66.47 -1.89
N SER A 540 -15.00 -66.45 -2.17
CA SER A 540 -14.42 -67.36 -3.17
C SER A 540 -12.90 -67.53 -2.96
N SER A 541 -12.53 -68.81 -2.97
CA SER A 541 -11.23 -69.47 -2.85
C SER A 541 -10.13 -69.07 -3.84
N GLY A 542 -8.89 -69.35 -3.44
CA GLY A 542 -7.88 -69.97 -4.31
C GLY A 542 -6.48 -69.37 -4.19
N ASP A 543 -5.61 -70.10 -3.47
CA ASP A 543 -4.16 -70.34 -3.68
C ASP A 543 -3.36 -69.28 -4.46
N SER A 544 -2.21 -68.81 -3.97
CA SER A 544 -0.98 -69.60 -3.98
C SER A 544 0.07 -69.03 -3.01
N ASP A 545 0.87 -69.93 -2.47
CA ASP A 545 2.14 -69.70 -1.79
C ASP A 545 3.10 -68.87 -2.65
N ASP A 546 3.86 -67.97 -2.02
CA ASP A 546 5.27 -67.77 -2.36
C ASP A 546 6.01 -67.11 -1.19
N ASP A 547 7.12 -67.76 -0.86
CA ASP A 547 8.09 -67.44 0.19
C ASP A 547 8.71 -66.05 0.04
N ALA A 548 8.88 -65.34 1.16
CA ALA A 548 9.98 -64.40 1.31
C ALA A 548 10.35 -64.21 2.78
N GLU A 549 11.61 -64.53 3.07
CA GLU A 549 12.26 -64.50 4.37
C GLU A 549 12.19 -63.11 5.03
N ASP A 550 11.91 -63.13 6.34
CA ASP A 550 11.92 -61.99 7.24
C ASP A 550 13.37 -61.68 7.64
N ASP A 551 14.08 -60.95 6.78
CA ASP A 551 15.42 -60.46 7.06
C ASP A 551 15.31 -59.07 7.71
N HIS A 552 15.29 -59.04 9.04
CA HIS A 552 15.46 -57.84 9.85
C HIS A 552 16.78 -57.13 9.48
N PRO A 553 16.78 -55.91 8.92
CA PRO A 553 18.00 -55.13 8.82
C PRO A 553 18.23 -54.47 10.18
N THR A 554 19.28 -54.94 10.83
CA THR A 554 19.92 -54.28 11.97
C THR A 554 20.12 -52.80 11.65
N ILE A 555 19.48 -51.91 12.42
CA ILE A 555 19.68 -50.47 12.33
C ILE A 555 21.10 -50.19 12.83
N SER A 556 22.02 -49.91 11.90
CA SER A 556 23.30 -49.31 12.23
C SER A 556 23.08 -47.82 12.52
N GLU A 557 23.49 -47.40 13.71
CA GLU A 557 23.52 -46.01 14.15
C GLU A 557 24.32 -45.15 13.16
N THR A 558 23.64 -44.32 12.39
CA THR A 558 24.23 -43.13 11.76
C THR A 558 23.20 -42.00 11.82
N ASP A 559 23.64 -40.85 12.36
CA ASP A 559 22.88 -39.65 12.75
C ASP A 559 21.87 -39.11 11.70
N SER A 560 20.74 -39.77 11.52
CA SER A 560 19.60 -39.29 10.73
C SER A 560 18.60 -38.61 11.65
N SER A 561 18.52 -37.27 11.58
CA SER A 561 17.60 -36.48 12.40
C SER A 561 16.25 -36.34 11.65
N THR A 562 15.17 -36.79 12.29
CA THR A 562 13.81 -36.78 11.71
C THR A 562 13.13 -35.46 12.04
N LEU A 563 12.88 -34.61 11.04
CA LEU A 563 12.42 -33.23 11.22
C LEU A 563 10.93 -33.13 11.52
N VAL A 564 10.06 -33.89 10.82
CA VAL A 564 8.59 -33.82 10.96
C VAL A 564 7.98 -35.17 10.56
N ILE A 565 7.04 -35.68 11.37
CA ILE A 565 6.09 -36.75 10.99
C ILE A 565 4.71 -36.11 10.83
N ALA A 566 4.37 -35.73 9.60
CA ALA A 566 3.03 -35.26 9.28
C ALA A 566 2.24 -36.44 8.71
N GLN A 567 1.41 -37.08 9.54
CA GLN A 567 0.31 -37.95 9.11
C GLN A 567 0.66 -38.89 7.93
N ARG A 568 1.74 -39.69 8.07
CA ARG A 568 2.31 -40.69 7.11
C ARG A 568 3.51 -40.24 6.24
N HIS A 569 3.91 -38.97 6.31
CA HIS A 569 5.12 -38.47 5.64
C HIS A 569 6.29 -38.37 6.63
N ARG A 570 7.47 -38.82 6.20
CA ARG A 570 8.76 -38.70 6.89
C ARG A 570 9.57 -37.61 6.19
N VAL A 571 9.82 -36.50 6.89
CA VAL A 571 10.79 -35.48 6.44
C VAL A 571 12.04 -35.62 7.28
N SER A 572 13.19 -35.82 6.65
CA SER A 572 14.47 -36.01 7.35
C SER A 572 15.60 -35.25 6.69
N TRP A 573 16.70 -35.07 7.41
CA TRP A 573 17.91 -34.49 6.86
C TRP A 573 19.14 -35.20 7.40
N LYS A 574 20.22 -35.17 6.62
CA LYS A 574 21.53 -35.64 7.06
C LYS A 574 22.66 -34.91 6.34
N PRO A 575 23.83 -34.75 6.98
CA PRO A 575 25.04 -34.38 6.28
C PRO A 575 25.44 -35.46 5.27
N GLY A 576 25.83 -35.09 4.05
CA GLY A 576 26.25 -36.05 3.03
C GLY A 576 26.49 -35.46 1.66
N ASP A 577 26.71 -36.35 0.70
CA ASP A 577 26.77 -36.05 -0.73
C ASP A 577 25.50 -36.58 -1.40
N ILE A 578 24.82 -35.72 -2.16
CA ILE A 578 23.58 -36.06 -2.86
C ILE A 578 23.80 -37.13 -3.93
N GLY A 579 25.00 -37.21 -4.55
CA GLY A 579 25.33 -38.24 -5.53
C GLY A 579 25.40 -39.64 -4.93
N ALA A 580 25.64 -39.75 -3.61
CA ALA A 580 25.68 -41.02 -2.87
C ALA A 580 24.34 -41.38 -2.22
N GLU A 581 23.30 -40.55 -2.38
CA GLU A 581 22.01 -40.76 -1.72
C GLU A 581 21.18 -41.85 -2.40
N LYS A 582 20.58 -42.72 -1.58
CA LYS A 582 19.71 -43.80 -2.05
C LYS A 582 18.23 -43.42 -1.89
N ALA A 583 17.67 -42.75 -2.88
CA ALA A 583 16.24 -42.44 -2.99
C ALA A 583 15.76 -42.74 -4.42
N GLU A 584 14.46 -42.99 -4.59
CA GLU A 584 13.88 -43.26 -5.92
C GLU A 584 14.02 -42.04 -6.85
N VAL A 585 13.96 -40.83 -6.30
CA VAL A 585 14.14 -39.58 -7.04
C VAL A 585 15.25 -38.72 -6.40
N LEU A 586 16.20 -38.26 -7.21
CA LEU A 586 17.18 -37.24 -6.80
C LEU A 586 16.90 -35.90 -7.50
N VAL A 587 17.05 -34.80 -6.76
CA VAL A 587 16.98 -33.45 -7.33
C VAL A 587 18.39 -32.95 -7.64
N SER A 588 18.68 -32.71 -8.92
CA SER A 588 19.92 -32.12 -9.38
C SER A 588 19.75 -30.61 -9.59
N SER A 589 20.44 -29.79 -8.80
CA SER A 589 20.51 -28.35 -9.06
C SER A 589 21.80 -27.99 -9.79
N LEU A 590 21.68 -27.24 -10.88
CA LEU A 590 22.82 -26.85 -11.73
C LEU A 590 23.97 -26.26 -10.90
N GLY A 591 25.16 -26.84 -11.03
CA GLY A 591 26.36 -26.47 -10.29
C GLY A 591 27.05 -27.67 -9.66
N ALA A 592 27.58 -27.51 -8.45
CA ALA A 592 28.33 -28.57 -7.76
C ALA A 592 27.49 -29.82 -7.46
N CYS A 593 26.18 -29.66 -7.21
CA CYS A 593 25.26 -30.77 -7.01
C CYS A 593 25.09 -31.61 -8.28
N ASP A 594 24.92 -30.95 -9.43
CA ASP A 594 24.77 -31.61 -10.73
C ASP A 594 26.03 -32.41 -11.09
N GLN A 595 27.21 -31.84 -10.83
CA GLN A 595 28.47 -32.55 -11.03
C GLN A 595 28.58 -33.79 -10.13
N ALA A 596 28.17 -33.70 -8.86
CA ALA A 596 28.20 -34.84 -7.94
C ALA A 596 27.29 -36.00 -8.41
N ILE A 597 26.12 -35.69 -8.98
CA ILE A 597 25.22 -36.70 -9.55
C ILE A 597 25.80 -37.30 -10.83
N ILE A 598 26.42 -36.49 -11.69
CA ILE A 598 27.10 -36.97 -12.91
C ILE A 598 28.28 -37.89 -12.55
N ASP A 599 29.11 -37.49 -11.59
CA ASP A 599 30.27 -38.26 -11.14
C ASP A 599 29.86 -39.60 -10.50
N ALA A 600 28.66 -39.66 -9.90
CA ALA A 600 28.06 -40.88 -9.37
C ALA A 600 27.42 -41.79 -10.45
N GLY A 601 27.48 -41.39 -11.73
CA GLY A 601 26.95 -42.14 -12.87
C GLY A 601 25.56 -41.69 -13.34
N GLY A 602 25.08 -40.54 -12.87
CA GLY A 602 23.82 -39.95 -13.29
C GLY A 602 23.86 -39.37 -14.72
N PRO A 603 22.70 -39.25 -15.38
CA PRO A 603 22.64 -38.76 -16.75
C PRO A 603 22.87 -37.25 -16.83
N GLN A 604 23.61 -36.84 -17.86
CA GLN A 604 23.73 -35.44 -18.24
C GLN A 604 22.49 -35.01 -19.03
N ALA A 605 21.65 -34.17 -18.43
CA ALA A 605 20.42 -33.69 -19.05
C ALA A 605 20.56 -32.28 -19.63
N ALA A 606 19.61 -31.89 -20.48
CA ALA A 606 19.50 -30.52 -20.97
C ALA A 606 19.20 -29.56 -19.81
N THR A 607 19.93 -28.46 -19.74
CA THR A 607 19.77 -27.45 -18.70
C THR A 607 18.37 -26.81 -18.80
N PRO A 608 17.51 -26.95 -17.78
CA PRO A 608 16.21 -26.29 -17.76
C PRO A 608 16.38 -24.78 -17.62
N ASN A 609 15.35 -24.01 -18.03
CA ASN A 609 15.32 -22.58 -17.76
C ASN A 609 15.31 -22.31 -16.24
N VAL A 610 15.70 -21.09 -15.86
CA VAL A 610 15.65 -20.64 -14.46
C VAL A 610 14.24 -20.77 -13.90
N GLY A 611 14.09 -21.53 -12.81
CA GLY A 611 12.80 -21.79 -12.15
C GLY A 611 12.03 -22.99 -12.71
N ASP A 612 12.53 -23.62 -13.76
CA ASP A 612 11.93 -24.81 -14.36
C ASP A 612 12.67 -26.09 -13.95
N ILE A 613 12.04 -27.22 -14.30
CA ILE A 613 12.55 -28.56 -14.06
C ILE A 613 12.49 -29.40 -15.33
N THR A 614 13.40 -30.36 -15.45
CA THR A 614 13.37 -31.42 -16.45
C THR A 614 13.62 -32.76 -15.77
N VAL A 615 13.06 -33.84 -16.30
CA VAL A 615 13.21 -35.19 -15.72
C VAL A 615 14.00 -36.06 -16.67
N SER A 616 14.96 -36.81 -16.14
CA SER A 616 15.66 -37.85 -16.88
C SER A 616 15.43 -39.22 -16.23
N GLY A 617 15.96 -40.27 -16.87
CA GLY A 617 16.17 -41.56 -16.20
C GLY A 617 17.07 -41.40 -14.97
N GLY A 618 17.08 -42.43 -14.13
CA GLY A 618 17.96 -42.50 -12.97
C GLY A 618 19.24 -43.30 -13.24
N PHE A 619 19.93 -43.67 -12.17
CA PHE A 619 21.19 -44.41 -12.17
C PHE A 619 21.30 -45.21 -10.88
N SER A 620 21.91 -46.41 -10.94
CA SER A 620 22.04 -47.28 -9.77
C SER A 620 20.67 -47.55 -9.10
N SER A 621 20.52 -47.26 -7.80
CA SER A 621 19.25 -47.38 -7.04
C SER A 621 18.31 -46.17 -7.16
N VAL A 622 18.63 -45.20 -8.01
CA VAL A 622 17.79 -44.02 -8.30
C VAL A 622 17.00 -44.28 -9.57
N SER A 623 15.68 -44.11 -9.54
CA SER A 623 14.79 -44.33 -10.68
C SER A 623 14.71 -43.12 -11.60
N HIS A 624 14.74 -41.90 -11.04
CA HIS A 624 14.65 -40.65 -11.79
C HIS A 624 15.54 -39.55 -11.21
N VAL A 625 16.04 -38.66 -12.08
CA VAL A 625 16.69 -37.41 -11.66
C VAL A 625 15.89 -36.22 -12.16
N ILE A 626 15.52 -35.32 -11.24
CA ILE A 626 14.87 -34.04 -11.55
C ILE A 626 15.94 -32.96 -11.59
N HIS A 627 16.21 -32.45 -12.78
CA HIS A 627 17.18 -31.39 -13.03
C HIS A 627 16.49 -30.04 -12.89
N THR A 628 17.15 -29.08 -12.24
CA THR A 628 16.60 -27.73 -12.04
C THR A 628 17.67 -26.65 -12.06
N GLN A 629 17.29 -25.44 -12.49
CA GLN A 629 18.13 -24.26 -12.45
C GLN A 629 17.52 -23.20 -11.53
N CYS A 630 18.22 -22.85 -10.45
CA CYS A 630 17.80 -21.77 -9.55
C CYS A 630 18.48 -20.44 -9.93
N CYS A 631 17.86 -19.31 -9.57
CA CYS A 631 18.42 -17.98 -9.79
C CYS A 631 19.39 -17.57 -8.66
N LYS A 632 20.12 -16.46 -8.81
CA LYS A 632 20.94 -15.89 -7.73
C LYS A 632 20.08 -15.21 -6.67
N TRP A 633 20.56 -15.19 -5.44
CA TRP A 633 20.05 -14.35 -4.36
C TRP A 633 20.25 -12.87 -4.72
N LYS A 634 19.14 -12.12 -4.81
CA LYS A 634 19.12 -10.67 -5.05
C LYS A 634 18.30 -10.00 -3.95
N ASN A 635 18.79 -10.03 -2.70
CA ASN A 635 18.11 -9.46 -1.54
C ASN A 635 16.63 -9.90 -1.41
N GLY A 636 16.36 -11.21 -1.49
CA GLY A 636 14.99 -11.76 -1.44
C GLY A 636 14.35 -12.03 -2.80
N GLY A 637 14.81 -11.40 -3.88
CA GLY A 637 14.22 -11.59 -5.21
C GLY A 637 14.30 -13.02 -5.78
N GLY A 638 15.11 -13.91 -5.18
CA GLY A 638 15.22 -15.31 -5.57
C GLY A 638 14.32 -16.28 -4.80
N GLU A 639 13.65 -15.82 -3.74
CA GLU A 639 12.76 -16.69 -2.93
C GLU A 639 11.60 -17.29 -3.74
N PRO A 640 10.87 -16.53 -4.58
CA PRO A 640 9.75 -17.09 -5.34
C PRO A 640 10.20 -18.21 -6.28
N THR A 641 11.37 -18.07 -6.90
CA THR A 641 11.95 -19.08 -7.79
C THR A 641 12.32 -20.35 -7.04
N LEU A 642 13.00 -20.24 -5.89
CA LEU A 642 13.33 -21.40 -5.06
C LEU A 642 12.07 -22.14 -4.59
N ARG A 643 11.05 -21.38 -4.16
CA ARG A 643 9.76 -21.91 -3.73
C ARG A 643 9.08 -22.71 -4.85
N ALA A 644 9.00 -22.11 -6.04
CA ALA A 644 8.42 -22.77 -7.22
C ALA A 644 9.18 -24.03 -7.63
N ILE A 645 10.52 -24.05 -7.55
CA ILE A 645 11.33 -25.24 -7.85
C ILE A 645 10.99 -26.38 -6.90
N VAL A 646 10.96 -26.13 -5.58
CA VAL A 646 10.66 -27.17 -4.58
C VAL A 646 9.26 -27.74 -4.80
N GLN A 647 8.27 -26.87 -5.04
CA GLN A 647 6.89 -27.30 -5.36
C GLN A 647 6.83 -28.18 -6.60
N LYS A 648 7.47 -27.76 -7.70
CA LYS A 648 7.51 -28.52 -8.96
C LYS A 648 8.19 -29.89 -8.78
N CYS A 649 9.29 -29.95 -8.04
CA CYS A 649 9.98 -31.20 -7.74
C CYS A 649 9.09 -32.18 -6.95
N LEU A 650 8.42 -31.71 -5.90
CA LEU A 650 7.54 -32.55 -5.08
C LEU A 650 6.33 -33.06 -5.87
N GLN A 651 5.67 -32.18 -6.65
CA GLN A 651 4.57 -32.55 -7.53
C GLN A 651 4.99 -33.57 -8.59
N THR A 652 6.21 -33.42 -9.12
CA THR A 652 6.76 -34.35 -10.10
C THR A 652 7.10 -35.70 -9.47
N GLY A 653 7.66 -35.72 -8.25
CA GLY A 653 7.89 -36.96 -7.50
C GLY A 653 6.59 -37.75 -7.29
N GLU A 654 5.50 -37.06 -6.93
CA GLU A 654 4.18 -37.68 -6.84
C GLU A 654 3.67 -38.19 -8.19
N THR A 655 3.81 -37.41 -9.26
CA THR A 655 3.38 -37.79 -10.62
C THR A 655 4.13 -39.01 -11.14
N LEU A 656 5.40 -39.17 -10.74
CA LEU A 656 6.23 -40.34 -11.04
C LEU A 656 5.87 -41.56 -10.17
N GLY A 657 4.98 -41.41 -9.18
CA GLY A 657 4.61 -42.47 -8.25
C GLY A 657 5.73 -42.86 -7.28
N ALA A 658 6.69 -41.97 -7.04
CA ALA A 658 7.84 -42.27 -6.21
C ALA A 658 7.50 -42.28 -4.71
N ASN A 659 8.08 -43.20 -3.95
CA ASN A 659 7.94 -43.25 -2.50
C ASN A 659 8.96 -42.38 -1.76
N SER A 660 10.08 -42.06 -2.41
CA SER A 660 11.16 -41.27 -1.81
C SER A 660 11.79 -40.27 -2.76
N ILE A 661 12.07 -39.08 -2.25
CA ILE A 661 12.81 -38.02 -2.95
C ILE A 661 13.89 -37.42 -2.05
N ALA A 662 15.07 -37.15 -2.61
CA ALA A 662 16.13 -36.45 -1.92
C ALA A 662 16.49 -35.13 -2.60
N PHE A 663 16.57 -34.09 -1.79
CA PHE A 663 16.95 -32.74 -2.17
C PHE A 663 18.36 -32.40 -1.67
N PRO A 664 19.22 -31.79 -2.51
CA PRO A 664 20.30 -30.96 -2.01
C PRO A 664 19.69 -29.69 -1.41
N VAL A 665 20.46 -28.95 -0.63
CA VAL A 665 20.04 -27.59 -0.27
C VAL A 665 20.34 -26.64 -1.43
N ILE A 666 19.29 -26.23 -2.13
CA ILE A 666 19.40 -25.43 -3.35
C ILE A 666 19.71 -23.96 -2.99
N GLY A 667 20.71 -23.38 -3.67
CA GLY A 667 20.97 -21.94 -3.64
C GLY A 667 22.09 -21.46 -2.70
N THR A 668 22.54 -22.27 -1.75
CA THR A 668 23.46 -21.84 -0.67
C THR A 668 24.93 -21.72 -1.07
N GLY A 669 25.30 -22.28 -2.23
CA GLY A 669 26.64 -22.15 -2.82
C GLY A 669 26.79 -20.87 -3.67
N ASN A 670 27.14 -21.04 -4.95
CA ASN A 670 27.43 -19.93 -5.89
C ASN A 670 26.24 -18.97 -6.12
N LEU A 671 25.03 -19.36 -5.75
CA LEU A 671 23.83 -18.55 -5.87
C LEU A 671 23.60 -17.64 -4.65
N GLN A 672 24.42 -17.73 -3.61
CA GLN A 672 24.48 -16.82 -2.47
C GLN A 672 23.19 -16.69 -1.63
N PHE A 673 22.30 -17.68 -1.64
CA PHE A 673 21.19 -17.68 -0.69
C PHE A 673 21.73 -17.76 0.73
N PRO A 674 21.22 -16.94 1.67
CA PRO A 674 21.47 -17.16 3.08
C PRO A 674 21.02 -18.58 3.45
N ARG A 675 21.91 -19.32 4.13
CA ARG A 675 21.69 -20.72 4.51
C ARG A 675 20.38 -20.89 5.28
N ASP A 676 20.14 -19.98 6.22
CA ASP A 676 18.90 -19.93 6.98
C ASP A 676 17.67 -19.78 6.08
N THR A 677 17.70 -18.83 5.15
CA THR A 677 16.61 -18.57 4.22
C THR A 677 16.34 -19.75 3.28
N ALA A 678 17.36 -20.33 2.66
CA ALA A 678 17.20 -21.48 1.77
C ALA A 678 16.63 -22.70 2.50
N SER A 679 17.20 -23.05 3.67
CA SER A 679 16.70 -24.13 4.52
C SER A 679 15.24 -23.90 4.92
N ARG A 680 14.88 -22.67 5.30
CA ARG A 680 13.51 -22.30 5.67
C ARG A 680 12.53 -22.54 4.52
N ILE A 681 12.82 -21.99 3.35
CA ILE A 681 11.92 -22.04 2.19
C ILE A 681 11.69 -23.49 1.77
N MET A 682 12.78 -24.28 1.66
CA MET A 682 12.66 -25.67 1.25
C MET A 682 11.85 -26.50 2.26
N LEU A 683 12.09 -26.32 3.56
CA LEU A 683 11.34 -27.03 4.61
C LEU A 683 9.86 -26.58 4.67
N GLU A 684 9.59 -25.27 4.60
CA GLU A 684 8.22 -24.74 4.58
C GLU A 684 7.42 -25.34 3.42
N GLU A 685 8.00 -25.38 2.21
CA GLU A 685 7.33 -25.94 1.04
C GLU A 685 7.08 -27.44 1.14
N THR A 686 8.06 -28.20 1.63
CA THR A 686 7.87 -29.62 1.89
C THR A 686 6.77 -29.87 2.91
N VAL A 687 6.75 -29.12 4.02
CA VAL A 687 5.71 -29.26 5.05
C VAL A 687 4.33 -28.87 4.50
N ASN A 688 4.24 -27.81 3.70
CA ASN A 688 3.00 -27.39 3.05
C ASN A 688 2.50 -28.45 2.07
N PHE A 689 3.39 -29.05 1.28
CA PHE A 689 3.05 -30.15 0.38
C PHE A 689 2.51 -31.36 1.14
N CYS A 690 3.18 -31.81 2.20
CA CYS A 690 2.72 -32.94 3.01
C CYS A 690 1.35 -32.69 3.65
N ARG A 691 1.08 -31.45 4.10
CA ARG A 691 -0.24 -31.07 4.67
C ARG A 691 -1.35 -31.03 3.62
N ALA A 692 -1.03 -30.56 2.42
CA ALA A 692 -1.98 -30.47 1.33
C ALA A 692 -2.30 -31.84 0.71
N ASN A 693 -1.38 -32.81 0.81
CA ASN A 693 -1.49 -34.12 0.17
C ASN A 693 -1.26 -35.27 1.18
N PRO A 694 -2.16 -35.49 2.16
CA PRO A 694 -1.96 -36.49 3.22
C PRO A 694 -1.89 -37.94 2.71
N ASP A 695 -2.47 -38.23 1.55
CA ASP A 695 -2.51 -39.56 0.93
C ASP A 695 -1.48 -39.74 -0.21
N SER A 696 -0.53 -38.81 -0.34
CA SER A 696 0.54 -38.87 -1.35
C SER A 696 1.39 -40.14 -1.20
N ASN A 697 1.84 -40.68 -2.33
CA ASN A 697 2.76 -41.81 -2.35
C ASN A 697 4.18 -41.41 -1.92
N LEU A 698 4.52 -40.13 -2.05
CA LEU A 698 5.80 -39.55 -1.70
C LEU A 698 6.01 -39.43 -0.18
N ARG A 699 6.24 -40.57 0.47
CA ARG A 699 6.27 -40.70 1.94
C ARG A 699 7.60 -40.31 2.57
N ASP A 700 8.73 -40.38 1.86
CA ASP A 700 10.05 -40.11 2.43
C ASP A 700 10.77 -38.97 1.69
N ILE A 701 10.89 -37.82 2.34
CA ILE A 701 11.48 -36.61 1.78
C ILE A 701 12.75 -36.29 2.56
N ARG A 702 13.90 -36.34 1.89
CA ARG A 702 15.22 -36.21 2.52
C ARG A 702 15.93 -34.94 2.07
N PHE A 703 16.58 -34.24 2.99
CA PHE A 703 17.50 -33.16 2.69
C PHE A 703 18.94 -33.62 2.94
N VAL A 704 19.73 -33.67 1.87
CA VAL A 704 21.16 -33.98 1.94
C VAL A 704 21.94 -32.67 2.04
N VAL A 705 22.41 -32.39 3.25
CA VAL A 705 23.17 -31.18 3.56
C VAL A 705 24.63 -31.44 3.25
N PHE A 706 25.25 -30.62 2.40
CA PHE A 706 26.65 -30.84 2.04
C PHE A 706 27.54 -30.83 3.29
N ASN A 707 28.26 -31.94 3.52
CA ASN A 707 28.98 -32.21 4.77
C ASN A 707 30.09 -31.20 5.10
N GLN A 708 30.66 -30.52 4.09
CA GLN A 708 31.66 -29.47 4.31
C GLN A 708 31.05 -28.12 4.70
N ASP A 709 29.72 -27.95 4.57
CA ASP A 709 29.02 -26.73 4.93
C ASP A 709 28.50 -26.76 6.38
N GLN A 710 29.42 -26.53 7.32
CA GLN A 710 29.12 -26.53 8.76
C GLN A 710 28.06 -25.47 9.15
N SER A 711 28.05 -24.32 8.48
CA SER A 711 27.07 -23.26 8.73
C SER A 711 25.66 -23.69 8.30
N LEU A 712 25.56 -24.46 7.22
CA LEU A 712 24.29 -24.97 6.74
C LEU A 712 23.80 -26.15 7.59
N THR A 713 24.72 -27.01 8.02
CA THR A 713 24.42 -28.05 9.01
C THR A 713 23.90 -27.44 10.32
N ALA A 714 24.51 -26.34 10.79
CA ALA A 714 24.03 -25.63 11.97
C ALA A 714 22.62 -25.04 11.78
N ALA A 715 22.32 -24.49 10.59
CA ALA A 715 20.99 -23.97 10.28
C ALA A 715 19.91 -25.07 10.28
N PHE A 716 20.23 -26.27 9.78
CA PHE A 716 19.35 -27.44 9.85
C PHE A 716 19.20 -27.96 11.29
N LYS A 717 20.27 -28.06 12.07
CA LYS A 717 20.20 -28.44 13.50
C LYS A 717 19.33 -27.48 14.32
N GLN A 718 19.48 -26.18 14.10
CA GLN A 718 18.67 -25.17 14.78
C GLN A 718 17.18 -25.26 14.41
N ARG A 719 16.86 -25.59 13.16
CA ARG A 719 15.48 -25.78 12.71
C ARG A 719 14.88 -27.09 13.17
N ASP A 720 15.66 -28.16 13.19
CA ASP A 720 15.25 -29.46 13.73
C ASP A 720 14.78 -29.34 15.17
N GLY A 721 15.54 -28.66 16.03
CA GLY A 721 15.12 -28.37 17.40
C GLY A 721 13.85 -27.51 17.54
N LYS A 722 13.44 -26.78 16.49
CA LYS A 722 12.19 -26.00 16.45
C LYS A 722 11.01 -26.78 15.86
N LEU A 723 11.27 -27.82 15.06
CA LEU A 723 10.27 -28.57 14.30
C LEU A 723 9.91 -29.92 14.91
N GLN A 724 10.78 -30.50 15.76
CA GLN A 724 10.44 -31.70 16.51
C GLN A 724 9.38 -31.40 17.59
N PRO A 725 8.39 -32.28 17.79
CA PRO A 725 7.65 -32.32 19.06
C PRO A 725 8.68 -32.59 20.16
N LYS A 726 8.71 -31.78 21.22
CA LYS A 726 9.63 -32.00 22.35
C LYS A 726 9.39 -33.40 22.94
N ALA A 727 10.26 -34.35 22.61
CA ALA A 727 10.31 -35.65 23.26
C ALA A 727 11.06 -35.47 24.59
N ASN A 728 10.32 -35.45 25.70
CA ASN A 728 10.91 -35.57 27.02
C ASN A 728 11.39 -37.02 27.22
N TYR A 729 12.66 -37.28 26.93
CA TYR A 729 13.36 -38.45 27.47
C TYR A 729 14.31 -37.96 28.56
N ALA A 730 13.90 -38.16 29.83
CA ALA A 730 14.81 -38.16 30.95
C ALA A 730 15.47 -39.55 31.03
N THR A 731 16.76 -39.60 30.75
CA THR A 731 17.61 -40.77 30.96
C THR A 731 17.78 -40.98 32.47
N HIS A 732 17.36 -42.14 32.99
CA HIS A 732 17.76 -42.59 34.33
C HIS A 732 18.65 -43.83 34.21
N ILE A 733 19.85 -43.70 34.76
CA ILE A 733 20.78 -44.77 35.17
C ILE A 733 20.20 -45.48 36.39
#